data_AF-A0A7S1T3W5-F1
#
_entry.id   AF-A0A7S1T3W5-F1
#
_cell.length_a   1.000
_cell.length_b   1.000
_cell.length_c   1.000
_cell.angle_alpha   90.00
_cell.angle_beta   90.00
_cell.angle_gamma   90.00
#
_symmetry.space_group_name_H-M   'P 1'
#
loop_
_entity.id
_entity.type
_entity.pdbx_description
1 polymer ?
#
loop_
_entity_poly.entity_id
_entity_poly.type
_entity_poly.pdbx_seq_one_letter_code
_entity_poly.pdbx_strand_id
1 'polypeptide(L)'
;KDECRRAGALCLGAIVRLGPQQASAVVRVGAVPALLSILTGSNGPTAEGWTAAAAAATALEALARSGDDGALTGLASSIGLLLEMAAAGEDDGGAEQRAAALGCIAALVQNTGTVQAVASRRPVPELATALSNSSQDRSSASAAAAALAVLADTEEKAKQVVACRGACSALSSLLERTDGSGAEGVEVARKAAAGLAAALARWPAGRTGLVQAVALPPLVRYLWVEAESWAGEAATAALRCLAASSDSRAAALRAGVVFAFVHVCSAGSPAAREDSAWALAALGKSSAVKEVLGRVGGIPALVGLLRGGVREDAGLRARVAAVYALARLVTEGGEGPSGGAAQDDGDEGTSERSTSPLLLWRAALAKDNRLAVVRGGGERGLTALLLLPDVPSEAADTAAECLHQLSLTPACRDPICASGAPAALMDLLRARVRKDGGLTGGGAVAALGALEHLAGDAEAASVMRIGGGVICLGGLLSEDAPPVARSRAASALAALIDSPSMCDEVESCSGAIRRVVAMLELDRAVGEQAAALRVVRALATHSADASRRLVANGAIPHLLRLIDAPPKTEEALDVTAAEALGELASLEEEQVIRACAEGVPLLLPAAARARSGSPLEAPTLAVLCAAVTAPGATAAMLTSEAAPYLTAVLQRLVANPAPSGKSQSKQLQALALMQCLSMTEEGAAAMVQSGAVVPLVAALRTHVADGSLCAEALSLLNRLLSSPGGAAALLAAGGIPPLLAMLPATIDTSVDLDPNFPSTPQRWQQNPISGEKVSSESRNRRAAAAVLALVGEEVGG
;
A
#
# COMPACT_ATOMS: atom_id res chain seq x y z
N LYS A 1 -22.19 29.11 70.21
CA LYS A 1 -20.89 29.64 69.72
C LYS A 1 -20.50 28.98 68.40
N ASP A 2 -20.60 27.65 68.31
CA ASP A 2 -20.27 26.92 67.08
C ASP A 2 -21.27 27.16 65.94
N GLU A 3 -22.56 27.39 66.24
CA GLU A 3 -23.51 27.88 65.23
C GLU A 3 -23.12 29.25 64.62
N CYS A 4 -22.62 30.19 65.43
CA CYS A 4 -22.13 31.47 64.91
C CYS A 4 -20.89 31.31 64.04
N ARG A 5 -19.98 30.38 64.42
CA ARG A 5 -18.80 30.02 63.61
C ARG A 5 -19.21 29.38 62.29
N ARG A 6 -20.19 28.47 62.32
CA ARG A 6 -20.77 27.83 61.14
C ARG A 6 -21.41 28.84 60.20
N ALA A 7 -22.30 29.70 60.71
CA ALA A 7 -22.97 30.73 59.92
C ALA A 7 -21.96 31.74 59.33
N GLY A 8 -20.96 32.15 60.13
CA GLY A 8 -19.88 33.03 59.67
C GLY A 8 -19.06 32.41 58.54
N ALA A 9 -18.67 31.14 58.67
CA ALA A 9 -17.96 30.41 57.63
C ALA A 9 -18.78 30.25 56.34
N LEU A 10 -20.07 29.91 56.44
CA LEU A 10 -20.96 29.82 55.27
C LEU A 10 -21.12 31.18 54.56
N CYS A 11 -21.28 32.27 55.32
CA CYS A 11 -21.36 33.62 54.77
C CYS A 11 -20.08 34.00 54.01
N LEU A 12 -18.90 33.73 54.58
CA LEU A 12 -17.63 33.96 53.90
C LEU A 12 -17.53 33.13 52.62
N GLY A 13 -17.88 31.84 52.66
CA GLY A 13 -17.90 30.98 51.47
C GLY A 13 -18.90 31.41 50.41
N ALA A 14 -20.02 32.04 50.78
CA ALA A 14 -20.98 32.61 49.85
C ALA A 14 -20.44 33.90 49.19
N ILE A 15 -19.81 34.77 49.97
CA ILE A 15 -19.17 36.00 49.47
C ILE A 15 -18.07 35.69 48.47
N VAL A 16 -17.24 34.68 48.77
CA VAL A 16 -16.15 34.24 47.88
C VAL A 16 -16.69 33.73 46.53
N ARG A 17 -17.86 33.08 46.54
CA ARG A 17 -18.51 32.57 45.31
C ARG A 17 -19.12 33.67 44.42
N LEU A 18 -19.21 34.91 44.90
CA LEU A 18 -19.70 36.03 44.08
C LEU A 18 -18.68 36.53 43.05
N GLY A 19 -17.39 36.24 43.24
CA GLY A 19 -16.36 36.60 42.28
C GLY A 19 -14.95 36.76 42.88
N PRO A 20 -13.92 36.88 42.02
CA PRO A 20 -12.52 36.93 42.44
C PRO A 20 -12.19 38.19 43.25
N GLN A 21 -12.85 39.32 42.98
CA GLN A 21 -12.66 40.56 43.74
C GLN A 21 -13.16 40.42 45.19
N GLN A 22 -14.27 39.72 45.39
CA GLN A 22 -14.83 39.42 46.70
C GLN A 22 -13.96 38.40 47.45
N ALA A 23 -13.42 37.40 46.74
CA ALA A 23 -12.44 36.48 47.31
C ALA A 23 -11.20 37.20 47.85
N SER A 24 -10.62 38.10 47.06
CA SER A 24 -9.46 38.91 47.49
C SER A 24 -9.78 39.81 48.68
N ALA A 25 -10.96 40.42 48.70
CA ALA A 25 -11.42 41.22 49.85
C ALA A 25 -11.55 40.39 51.13
N VAL A 26 -12.06 39.16 51.03
CA VAL A 26 -12.18 38.21 52.14
C VAL A 26 -10.79 37.77 52.66
N VAL A 27 -9.83 37.53 51.75
CA VAL A 27 -8.44 37.20 52.11
C VAL A 27 -7.76 38.33 52.87
N ARG A 28 -7.88 39.58 52.41
CA ARG A 28 -7.27 40.77 53.05
C ARG A 28 -7.74 41.00 54.49
N VAL A 29 -8.96 40.56 54.83
CA VAL A 29 -9.54 40.71 56.17
C VAL A 29 -9.04 39.61 57.13
N GLY A 30 -8.20 38.68 56.66
CA GLY A 30 -7.62 37.62 57.50
C GLY A 30 -8.54 36.40 57.66
N ALA A 31 -9.43 36.17 56.69
CA ALA A 31 -10.35 35.04 56.73
C ALA A 31 -9.66 33.67 56.71
N VAL A 32 -8.52 33.52 56.02
CA VAL A 32 -7.81 32.24 55.91
C VAL A 32 -7.30 31.72 57.28
N PRO A 33 -6.53 32.50 58.07
CA PRO A 33 -6.17 32.11 59.44
C PRO A 33 -7.38 31.86 60.36
N ALA A 34 -8.44 32.67 60.22
CA ALA A 34 -9.64 32.53 61.04
C ALA A 34 -10.38 31.21 60.75
N LEU A 35 -10.56 30.87 59.47
CA LEU A 35 -11.18 29.62 59.04
C LEU A 35 -10.33 28.39 59.42
N LEU A 36 -9.00 28.48 59.32
CA LEU A 36 -8.08 27.45 59.80
C LEU A 36 -8.16 27.27 61.33
N SER A 37 -8.34 28.35 62.10
CA SER A 37 -8.52 28.26 63.55
C SER A 37 -9.87 27.64 63.95
N ILE A 38 -10.91 27.82 63.13
CA ILE A 38 -12.21 27.16 63.34
C ILE A 38 -12.09 25.66 63.06
N LEU A 39 -11.27 25.28 62.07
CA LEU A 39 -10.98 23.89 61.74
C LEU A 39 -10.20 23.19 62.88
N THR A 40 -9.16 23.81 63.44
CA THR A 40 -8.33 23.22 64.50
C THR A 40 -8.89 23.38 65.92
N GLY A 41 -9.79 24.35 66.14
CA GLY A 41 -10.36 24.66 67.45
C GLY A 41 -11.59 23.85 67.85
N SER A 42 -12.05 22.95 66.98
CA SER A 42 -13.21 22.06 67.22
C SER A 42 -12.81 20.77 67.97
N ASN A 43 -12.12 20.90 69.12
CA ASN A 43 -11.67 19.76 69.92
C ASN A 43 -12.82 19.11 70.75
N GLY A 44 -13.96 18.80 70.14
CA GLY A 44 -15.04 18.10 70.83
C GLY A 44 -15.93 17.29 69.89
N PRO A 45 -16.39 16.10 70.31
CA PRO A 45 -17.27 15.23 69.52
C PRO A 45 -18.73 15.73 69.59
N THR A 46 -18.97 17.02 69.34
CA THR A 46 -20.32 17.59 69.28
C THR A 46 -20.73 17.79 67.82
N ALA A 47 -21.95 17.37 67.46
CA ALA A 47 -22.46 17.48 66.09
C ALA A 47 -22.37 18.92 65.54
N GLU A 48 -22.55 19.94 66.39
CA GLU A 48 -22.43 21.35 66.03
C GLU A 48 -20.97 21.76 65.70
N GLY A 49 -19.98 21.20 66.41
CA GLY A 49 -18.56 21.46 66.16
C GLY A 49 -18.11 20.93 64.79
N TRP A 50 -18.51 19.70 64.46
CA TRP A 50 -18.24 19.07 63.15
C TRP A 50 -18.85 19.86 61.99
N THR A 51 -20.09 20.37 62.16
CA THR A 51 -20.73 21.18 61.10
C THR A 51 -20.11 22.57 60.92
N ALA A 52 -19.57 23.17 62.00
CA ALA A 52 -18.83 24.42 61.91
C ALA A 52 -17.47 24.24 61.22
N ALA A 53 -16.79 23.12 61.49
CA ALA A 53 -15.56 22.74 60.81
C ALA A 53 -15.81 22.42 59.32
N ALA A 54 -16.87 21.68 58.99
CA ALA A 54 -17.27 21.44 57.60
C ALA A 54 -17.56 22.76 56.85
N ALA A 55 -18.31 23.68 57.46
CA ALA A 55 -18.57 24.99 56.88
C ALA A 55 -17.27 25.79 56.65
N ALA A 56 -16.34 25.75 57.59
CA ALA A 56 -15.03 26.41 57.45
C ALA A 56 -14.20 25.81 56.30
N ALA A 57 -14.17 24.48 56.18
CA ALA A 57 -13.49 23.81 55.09
C ALA A 57 -14.14 24.13 53.73
N THR A 58 -15.47 24.18 53.61
CA THR A 58 -16.13 24.58 52.35
C THR A 58 -15.84 26.03 51.94
N ALA A 59 -15.65 26.93 52.91
CA ALA A 59 -15.25 28.30 52.65
C ALA A 59 -13.78 28.40 52.19
N LEU A 60 -12.89 27.61 52.80
CA LEU A 60 -11.50 27.47 52.34
C LEU A 60 -11.42 26.86 50.95
N GLU A 61 -12.28 25.90 50.62
CA GLU A 61 -12.34 25.30 49.29
C GLU A 61 -12.75 26.34 48.24
N ALA A 62 -13.77 27.16 48.54
CA ALA A 62 -14.17 28.26 47.67
C ALA A 62 -13.03 29.26 47.43
N LEU A 63 -12.24 29.56 48.47
CA LEU A 63 -11.05 30.42 48.38
C LEU A 63 -9.91 29.77 47.57
N ALA A 64 -9.72 28.46 47.69
CA ALA A 64 -8.74 27.73 46.87
C ALA A 64 -9.14 27.74 45.39
N ARG A 65 -10.44 27.58 45.08
CA ARG A 65 -10.97 27.64 43.71
C ARG A 65 -10.95 29.04 43.10
N SER A 66 -10.95 30.10 43.90
CA SER A 66 -10.91 31.48 43.38
C SER A 66 -9.55 31.88 42.82
N GLY A 67 -8.49 31.12 43.11
CA GLY A 67 -7.14 31.34 42.56
C GLY A 67 -6.45 32.61 43.09
N ASP A 68 -6.85 33.11 44.27
CA ASP A 68 -6.22 34.31 44.86
C ASP A 68 -4.88 33.93 45.49
N ASP A 69 -3.79 34.59 45.08
CA ASP A 69 -2.43 34.29 45.53
C ASP A 69 -2.26 34.38 47.06
N GLY A 70 -2.98 35.31 47.72
CA GLY A 70 -2.97 35.44 49.17
C GLY A 70 -3.69 34.29 49.87
N ALA A 71 -4.79 33.79 49.30
CA ALA A 71 -5.45 32.59 49.77
C ALA A 71 -4.57 31.34 49.60
N LEU A 72 -3.98 31.19 48.41
CA LEU A 72 -3.17 30.03 48.03
C LEU A 72 -1.91 29.91 48.89
N THR A 73 -1.21 31.02 49.16
CA THR A 73 -0.02 31.04 50.04
C THR A 73 -0.37 30.71 51.49
N GLY A 74 -1.47 31.27 52.01
CA GLY A 74 -1.97 30.97 53.36
C GLY A 74 -2.36 29.50 53.51
N LEU A 75 -3.07 28.94 52.54
CA LEU A 75 -3.48 27.53 52.52
C LEU A 75 -2.30 26.58 52.32
N ALA A 76 -1.31 26.94 51.51
CA ALA A 76 -0.11 26.14 51.29
C ALA A 76 0.70 25.92 52.59
N SER A 77 0.70 26.90 53.48
CA SER A 77 1.34 26.77 54.81
C SER A 77 0.67 25.72 55.71
N SER A 78 -0.60 25.42 55.45
CA SER A 78 -1.48 24.58 56.30
C SER A 78 -1.83 23.22 55.69
N ILE A 79 -1.14 22.81 54.61
CA ILE A 79 -1.38 21.53 53.91
C ILE A 79 -1.25 20.32 54.86
N GLY A 80 -0.30 20.34 55.80
CA GLY A 80 -0.13 19.24 56.76
C GLY A 80 -1.37 18.99 57.63
N LEU A 81 -2.02 20.07 58.10
CA LEU A 81 -3.26 19.98 58.87
C LEU A 81 -4.42 19.44 58.02
N LEU A 82 -4.51 19.87 56.75
CA LEU A 82 -5.53 19.37 55.83
C LEU A 82 -5.36 17.87 55.51
N LEU A 83 -4.12 17.39 55.45
CA LEU A 83 -3.79 15.98 55.19
C LEU A 83 -4.08 15.08 56.41
N GLU A 84 -3.68 15.50 57.61
CA GLU A 84 -4.01 14.80 58.86
C GLU A 84 -5.53 14.67 59.02
N MET A 85 -6.26 15.72 58.70
CA MET A 85 -7.72 15.72 58.71
C MET A 85 -8.33 14.81 57.64
N ALA A 86 -7.73 14.74 56.45
CA ALA A 86 -8.18 13.85 55.38
C ALA A 86 -7.98 12.36 55.72
N ALA A 87 -6.98 12.03 56.54
CA ALA A 87 -6.63 10.66 56.92
C ALA A 87 -7.41 10.12 58.13
N ALA A 88 -8.15 10.96 58.86
CA ALA A 88 -8.92 10.54 60.04
C ALA A 88 -10.02 9.49 59.71
N GLY A 89 -10.23 8.52 60.60
CA GLY A 89 -11.14 7.38 60.42
C GLY A 89 -12.65 7.73 60.43
N GLU A 90 -13.49 6.74 60.10
CA GLU A 90 -14.95 6.90 59.97
C GLU A 90 -15.72 7.11 61.29
N ASP A 91 -15.07 6.91 62.45
CA ASP A 91 -15.76 6.65 63.71
C ASP A 91 -16.54 7.84 64.31
N ASP A 92 -16.31 9.08 63.87
CA ASP A 92 -16.93 10.28 64.47
C ASP A 92 -17.41 11.27 63.40
N GLY A 93 -18.72 11.34 63.09
CA GLY A 93 -19.49 12.51 62.58
C GLY A 93 -18.92 13.49 61.54
N GLY A 94 -17.76 13.25 60.97
CA GLY A 94 -16.86 14.22 60.33
C GLY A 94 -16.62 13.95 58.85
N ALA A 95 -17.50 13.17 58.23
CA ALA A 95 -17.49 12.89 56.80
C ALA A 95 -17.51 14.18 55.95
N GLU A 96 -18.33 15.16 56.33
CA GLU A 96 -18.41 16.46 55.65
C GLU A 96 -17.11 17.27 55.77
N GLN A 97 -16.46 17.23 56.94
CA GLN A 97 -15.19 17.88 57.18
C GLN A 97 -14.06 17.24 56.37
N ARG A 98 -14.03 15.90 56.30
CA ARG A 98 -13.10 15.14 55.45
C ARG A 98 -13.29 15.46 53.98
N ALA A 99 -14.52 15.43 53.49
CA ALA A 99 -14.84 15.75 52.10
C ALA A 99 -14.43 17.17 51.72
N ALA A 100 -14.68 18.14 52.59
CA ALA A 100 -14.31 19.54 52.34
C ALA A 100 -12.79 19.77 52.46
N ALA A 101 -12.08 19.08 53.35
CA ALA A 101 -10.61 19.14 53.44
C ALA A 101 -9.96 18.52 52.18
N LEU A 102 -10.45 17.37 51.72
CA LEU A 102 -10.05 16.75 50.46
C LEU A 102 -10.37 17.64 49.27
N GLY A 103 -11.52 18.32 49.28
CA GLY A 103 -11.92 19.29 48.26
C GLY A 103 -10.98 20.50 48.21
N CYS A 104 -10.56 21.01 49.38
CA CYS A 104 -9.52 22.05 49.47
C CYS A 104 -8.20 21.58 48.85
N ILE A 105 -7.74 20.37 49.20
CA ILE A 105 -6.52 19.80 48.65
C ILE A 105 -6.64 19.63 47.13
N ALA A 106 -7.77 19.11 46.62
CA ALA A 106 -8.01 18.97 45.20
C ALA A 106 -7.97 20.33 44.47
N ALA A 107 -8.59 21.37 45.04
CA ALA A 107 -8.56 22.72 44.48
C ALA A 107 -7.15 23.35 44.52
N LEU A 108 -6.37 23.14 45.60
CA LEU A 108 -4.98 23.59 45.67
C LEU A 108 -4.09 22.88 44.64
N VAL A 109 -4.34 21.61 44.39
CA VAL A 109 -3.60 20.82 43.40
C VAL A 109 -3.97 21.19 41.95
N GLN A 110 -5.15 21.78 41.72
CA GLN A 110 -5.51 22.33 40.40
C GLN A 110 -4.79 23.64 40.07
N ASN A 111 -4.21 24.33 41.06
CA ASN A 111 -3.49 25.58 40.88
C ASN A 111 -1.97 25.32 40.71
N THR A 112 -1.41 25.74 39.58
CA THR A 112 0.00 25.47 39.19
C THR A 112 1.03 25.94 40.21
N GLY A 113 0.76 27.04 40.92
CA GLY A 113 1.65 27.59 41.95
C GLY A 113 1.72 26.79 43.26
N THR A 114 0.70 25.98 43.57
CA THR A 114 0.58 25.25 44.84
C THR A 114 0.80 23.75 44.73
N VAL A 115 0.79 23.18 43.51
CA VAL A 115 0.99 21.74 43.29
C VAL A 115 2.30 21.24 43.90
N GLN A 116 3.40 21.98 43.72
CA GLN A 116 4.71 21.58 44.23
C GLN A 116 4.79 21.67 45.77
N ALA A 117 4.11 22.65 46.37
CA ALA A 117 4.00 22.76 47.82
C ALA A 117 3.22 21.58 48.41
N VAL A 118 2.13 21.15 47.77
CA VAL A 118 1.36 19.97 48.16
C VAL A 118 2.18 18.69 47.97
N ALA A 119 2.83 18.52 46.81
CA ALA A 119 3.64 17.33 46.52
C ALA A 119 4.83 17.16 47.49
N SER A 120 5.41 18.26 48.00
CA SER A 120 6.55 18.22 48.93
C SER A 120 6.26 17.51 50.26
N ARG A 121 4.98 17.41 50.65
CA ARG A 121 4.54 16.81 51.92
C ARG A 121 4.15 15.33 51.82
N ARG A 122 4.42 14.66 50.69
CA ARG A 122 4.05 13.25 50.44
C ARG A 122 2.57 12.92 50.70
N PRO A 123 1.62 13.66 50.09
CA PRO A 123 0.18 13.52 50.33
C PRO A 123 -0.41 12.21 49.76
N VAL A 124 0.31 11.51 48.88
CA VAL A 124 -0.23 10.42 48.07
C VAL A 124 -0.70 9.21 48.89
N PRO A 125 0.06 8.70 49.89
CA PRO A 125 -0.40 7.58 50.71
C PRO A 125 -1.63 7.94 51.55
N GLU A 126 -1.66 9.14 52.13
CA GLU A 126 -2.76 9.62 52.99
C GLU A 126 -4.05 9.80 52.19
N LEU A 127 -3.96 10.37 50.99
CA LEU A 127 -5.09 10.49 50.07
C LEU A 127 -5.57 9.13 49.55
N ALA A 128 -4.66 8.18 49.33
CA ALA A 128 -5.03 6.82 48.91
C ALA A 128 -5.69 6.03 50.06
N THR A 129 -5.27 6.23 51.30
CA THR A 129 -5.98 5.69 52.48
C THR A 129 -7.32 6.37 52.70
N ALA A 130 -7.43 7.68 52.45
CA ALA A 130 -8.71 8.38 52.51
C ALA A 130 -9.68 7.85 51.45
N LEU A 131 -9.19 7.53 50.23
CA LEU A 131 -9.98 6.88 49.19
C LEU A 131 -10.44 5.48 49.61
N SER A 132 -9.57 4.66 50.22
CA SER A 132 -9.97 3.33 50.70
C SER A 132 -10.99 3.38 51.83
N ASN A 133 -10.89 4.39 52.70
CA ASN A 133 -11.77 4.56 53.85
C ASN A 133 -13.11 5.21 53.50
N SER A 134 -13.25 5.85 52.34
CA SER A 134 -14.46 6.58 51.95
C SER A 134 -15.42 5.75 51.08
N SER A 135 -15.47 4.43 51.29
CA SER A 135 -16.25 3.52 50.45
C SER A 135 -17.77 3.80 50.48
N GLN A 136 -18.30 4.45 51.52
CA GLN A 136 -19.71 4.86 51.61
C GLN A 136 -19.97 6.31 51.10
N ASP A 137 -19.00 7.22 51.25
CA ASP A 137 -19.15 8.67 51.08
C ASP A 137 -18.65 9.18 49.72
N ARG A 138 -19.61 9.54 48.84
CA ARG A 138 -19.34 9.93 47.45
C ARG A 138 -18.49 11.19 47.29
N SER A 139 -18.72 12.20 48.12
CA SER A 139 -18.06 13.50 48.01
C SER A 139 -16.59 13.44 48.42
N SER A 140 -16.27 12.76 49.52
CA SER A 140 -14.89 12.54 49.97
C SER A 140 -14.11 11.66 49.01
N ALA A 141 -14.71 10.56 48.54
CA ALA A 141 -14.04 9.66 47.61
C ALA A 141 -13.78 10.34 46.25
N SER A 142 -14.72 11.17 45.78
CA SER A 142 -14.53 12.00 44.58
C SER A 142 -13.41 13.02 44.76
N ALA A 143 -13.36 13.73 45.88
CA ALA A 143 -12.34 14.75 46.11
C ALA A 143 -10.93 14.14 46.26
N ALA A 144 -10.82 13.00 46.96
CA ALA A 144 -9.59 12.22 47.05
C ALA A 144 -9.13 11.74 45.66
N ALA A 145 -10.05 11.19 44.85
CA ALA A 145 -9.74 10.74 43.49
C ALA A 145 -9.29 11.90 42.59
N ALA A 146 -9.93 13.07 42.67
CA ALA A 146 -9.56 14.25 41.90
C ALA A 146 -8.17 14.79 42.29
N ALA A 147 -7.84 14.84 43.58
CA ALA A 147 -6.52 15.24 44.05
C ALA A 147 -5.44 14.25 43.60
N LEU A 148 -5.70 12.95 43.74
CA LEU A 148 -4.80 11.90 43.29
C LEU A 148 -4.59 11.89 41.77
N ALA A 149 -5.63 12.20 40.98
CA ALA A 149 -5.54 12.22 39.52
C ALA A 149 -4.50 13.22 39.01
N VAL A 150 -4.34 14.34 39.71
CA VAL A 150 -3.35 15.37 39.36
C VAL A 150 -1.99 15.06 40.00
N LEU A 151 -1.96 14.52 41.23
CA LEU A 151 -0.73 14.18 41.93
C LEU A 151 -0.04 12.91 41.41
N ALA A 152 -0.74 12.01 40.73
CA ALA A 152 -0.19 10.81 40.09
C ALA A 152 0.53 11.13 38.76
N ASP A 153 1.34 12.19 38.77
CA ASP A 153 2.11 12.69 37.63
C ASP A 153 3.42 11.96 37.38
N THR A 154 3.93 11.20 38.36
CA THR A 154 5.17 10.39 38.28
C THR A 154 4.93 8.93 38.59
N GLU A 155 5.83 8.06 38.12
CA GLU A 155 5.75 6.61 38.34
C GLU A 155 5.82 6.25 39.83
N GLU A 156 6.67 6.91 40.60
CA GLU A 156 6.84 6.70 42.05
C GLU A 156 5.56 7.01 42.81
N LYS A 157 4.88 8.11 42.46
CA LYS A 157 3.61 8.49 43.08
C LYS A 157 2.49 7.54 42.67
N ALA A 158 2.44 7.12 41.41
CA ALA A 158 1.49 6.09 40.98
C ALA A 158 1.72 4.75 41.70
N LYS A 159 2.97 4.33 41.91
CA LYS A 159 3.33 3.16 42.73
C LYS A 159 2.84 3.31 44.18
N GLN A 160 2.95 4.49 44.76
CA GLN A 160 2.43 4.76 46.11
C GLN A 160 0.91 4.58 46.19
N VAL A 161 0.15 5.11 45.23
CA VAL A 161 -1.32 4.91 45.19
C VAL A 161 -1.68 3.43 45.09
N VAL A 162 -0.99 2.69 44.23
CA VAL A 162 -1.26 1.25 44.02
C VAL A 162 -0.82 0.41 45.22
N ALA A 163 0.25 0.80 45.90
CA ALA A 163 0.74 0.11 47.10
C ALA A 163 -0.21 0.28 48.31
N CYS A 164 -1.03 1.32 48.34
CA CYS A 164 -2.05 1.51 49.36
C CYS A 164 -3.17 0.48 49.22
N ARG A 165 -3.27 -0.42 50.21
CA ARG A 165 -4.23 -1.52 50.23
C ARG A 165 -5.66 -0.96 50.13
N GLY A 166 -6.40 -1.41 49.13
CA GLY A 166 -7.81 -1.05 48.96
C GLY A 166 -8.08 0.22 48.14
N ALA A 167 -7.05 1.00 47.78
CA ALA A 167 -7.25 2.23 47.00
C ALA A 167 -7.75 1.95 45.57
N CYS A 168 -7.18 0.96 44.87
CA CYS A 168 -7.61 0.57 43.53
C CYS A 168 -9.00 -0.10 43.54
N SER A 169 -9.33 -0.89 44.58
CA SER A 169 -10.67 -1.47 44.72
C SER A 169 -11.73 -0.42 45.08
N ALA A 170 -11.38 0.58 45.89
CA ALA A 170 -12.25 1.72 46.18
C ALA A 170 -12.52 2.54 44.90
N LEU A 171 -11.49 2.77 44.08
CA LEU A 171 -11.66 3.37 42.75
C LEU A 171 -12.60 2.54 41.86
N SER A 172 -12.44 1.21 41.82
CA SER A 172 -13.34 0.33 41.05
C SER A 172 -14.79 0.41 41.55
N SER A 173 -14.99 0.39 42.87
CA SER A 173 -16.32 0.55 43.47
C SER A 173 -16.94 1.92 43.15
N LEU A 174 -16.12 2.97 43.07
CA LEU A 174 -16.58 4.31 42.72
C LEU A 174 -16.99 4.41 41.24
N LEU A 175 -16.31 3.67 40.37
CA LEU A 175 -16.68 3.54 38.95
C LEU A 175 -17.96 2.70 38.76
N GLU A 176 -18.20 1.69 39.59
CA GLU A 176 -19.34 0.77 39.48
C GLU A 176 -20.66 1.34 40.00
N ARG A 177 -20.65 2.21 41.02
CA ARG A 177 -21.86 2.75 41.66
C ARG A 177 -22.71 3.56 40.69
N THR A 178 -23.72 2.90 40.11
CA THR A 178 -24.62 3.44 39.08
C THR A 178 -25.96 3.96 39.57
N ASP A 179 -26.22 3.92 40.87
CA ASP A 179 -27.61 3.99 41.30
C ASP A 179 -28.04 5.45 41.55
N GLY A 180 -28.80 6.00 40.59
CA GLY A 180 -29.62 7.19 40.78
C GLY A 180 -29.61 8.16 39.59
N SER A 181 -30.76 8.31 38.96
CA SER A 181 -31.10 9.39 38.05
C SER A 181 -30.80 10.77 38.67
N GLY A 182 -29.95 11.57 38.01
CA GLY A 182 -30.03 13.03 38.06
C GLY A 182 -29.49 13.78 39.29
N ALA A 183 -28.47 13.28 39.99
CA ALA A 183 -27.78 14.09 41.01
C ALA A 183 -26.38 14.51 40.52
N GLU A 184 -26.11 15.82 40.43
CA GLU A 184 -24.80 16.40 40.05
C GLU A 184 -23.61 15.74 40.78
N GLY A 185 -23.80 15.28 42.01
CA GLY A 185 -22.76 14.60 42.79
C GLY A 185 -22.33 13.23 42.25
N VAL A 186 -23.17 12.55 41.46
CA VAL A 186 -22.79 11.28 40.82
C VAL A 186 -21.84 11.56 39.65
N GLU A 187 -22.17 12.52 38.80
CA GLU A 187 -21.33 12.93 37.66
C GLU A 187 -19.93 13.38 38.10
N VAL A 188 -19.85 14.18 39.17
CA VAL A 188 -18.56 14.66 39.70
C VAL A 188 -17.68 13.51 40.21
N ALA A 189 -18.29 12.53 40.90
CA ALA A 189 -17.59 11.35 41.37
C ALA A 189 -17.07 10.49 40.21
N ARG A 190 -17.90 10.26 39.19
CA ARG A 190 -17.51 9.49 37.99
C ARG A 190 -16.35 10.14 37.25
N LYS A 191 -16.38 11.46 37.06
CA LYS A 191 -15.27 12.23 36.50
C LYS A 191 -14.00 12.02 37.31
N ALA A 192 -14.04 12.24 38.62
CA ALA A 192 -12.86 12.10 39.45
C ALA A 192 -12.23 10.69 39.39
N ALA A 193 -13.05 9.64 39.39
CA ALA A 193 -12.56 8.27 39.22
C ALA A 193 -11.99 7.98 37.83
N ALA A 194 -12.66 8.41 36.76
CA ALA A 194 -12.16 8.23 35.40
C ALA A 194 -10.84 8.98 35.18
N GLY A 195 -10.71 10.19 35.74
CA GLY A 195 -9.48 10.97 35.75
C GLY A 195 -8.34 10.28 36.50
N LEU A 196 -8.62 9.72 37.69
CA LEU A 196 -7.62 8.96 38.45
C LEU A 196 -7.22 7.68 37.71
N ALA A 197 -8.17 6.97 37.11
CA ALA A 197 -7.88 5.79 36.30
C ALA A 197 -6.99 6.14 35.10
N ALA A 198 -7.22 7.27 34.42
CA ALA A 198 -6.38 7.74 33.32
C ALA A 198 -4.97 8.12 33.77
N ALA A 199 -4.83 8.76 34.92
CA ALA A 199 -3.54 9.12 35.51
C ALA A 199 -2.73 7.86 35.88
N LEU A 200 -3.36 6.90 36.56
CA LEU A 200 -2.73 5.63 36.93
C LEU A 200 -2.37 4.78 35.71
N ALA A 201 -3.26 4.68 34.72
CA ALA A 201 -3.04 3.89 33.52
C ALA A 201 -1.84 4.36 32.69
N ARG A 202 -1.36 5.58 32.88
CA ARG A 202 -0.13 6.09 32.24
C ARG A 202 1.10 5.28 32.63
N TRP A 203 1.11 4.70 33.83
CA TRP A 203 2.26 4.04 34.45
C TRP A 203 2.10 2.51 34.55
N PRO A 204 3.18 1.72 34.44
CA PRO A 204 3.10 0.25 34.48
C PRO A 204 2.45 -0.29 35.77
N ALA A 205 2.84 0.23 36.94
CA ALA A 205 2.28 -0.18 38.22
C ALA A 205 0.79 0.16 38.37
N GLY A 206 0.36 1.30 37.81
CA GLY A 206 -1.05 1.68 37.80
C GLY A 206 -1.89 0.77 36.92
N ARG A 207 -1.36 0.33 35.76
CA ARG A 207 -2.05 -0.62 34.87
C ARG A 207 -2.30 -1.96 35.55
N THR A 208 -1.29 -2.52 36.23
CA THR A 208 -1.45 -3.80 36.94
C THR A 208 -2.43 -3.68 38.11
N GLY A 209 -2.37 -2.58 38.87
CA GLY A 209 -3.31 -2.29 39.95
C GLY A 209 -4.76 -2.17 39.47
N LEU A 210 -5.01 -1.48 38.35
CA LEU A 210 -6.34 -1.34 37.76
C LEU A 210 -6.91 -2.68 37.24
N VAL A 211 -6.06 -3.52 36.65
CA VAL A 211 -6.45 -4.86 36.20
C VAL A 211 -6.80 -5.75 37.40
N GLN A 212 -5.99 -5.74 38.46
CA GLN A 212 -6.23 -6.52 39.68
C GLN A 212 -7.49 -6.07 40.42
N ALA A 213 -7.80 -4.78 40.39
CA ALA A 213 -9.01 -4.23 40.98
C ALA A 213 -10.27 -4.38 40.11
N VAL A 214 -10.18 -5.06 38.96
CA VAL A 214 -11.31 -5.27 38.02
C VAL A 214 -11.94 -3.94 37.57
N ALA A 215 -11.13 -2.89 37.39
CA ALA A 215 -11.63 -1.57 37.00
C ALA A 215 -12.00 -1.46 35.51
N LEU A 216 -11.70 -2.47 34.67
CA LEU A 216 -11.91 -2.42 33.23
C LEU A 216 -13.39 -2.49 32.80
N PRO A 217 -14.22 -3.44 33.29
CA PRO A 217 -15.64 -3.48 32.93
C PRO A 217 -16.41 -2.17 33.18
N PRO A 218 -16.27 -1.49 34.34
CA PRO A 218 -16.99 -0.24 34.54
C PRO A 218 -16.46 0.86 33.62
N LEU A 219 -15.13 0.95 33.37
CA LEU A 219 -14.57 1.88 32.37
C LEU A 219 -15.16 1.64 30.97
N VAL A 220 -15.28 0.38 30.53
CA VAL A 220 -15.91 0.06 29.24
C VAL A 220 -17.37 0.50 29.21
N ARG A 221 -18.12 0.37 30.31
CA ARG A 221 -19.52 0.84 30.40
C ARG A 221 -19.64 2.35 30.18
N TYR A 222 -18.70 3.15 30.68
CA TYR A 222 -18.68 4.61 30.46
C TYR A 222 -18.66 5.00 28.99
N LEU A 223 -17.90 4.25 28.18
CA LEU A 223 -17.78 4.53 26.74
C LEU A 223 -19.10 4.35 25.99
N TRP A 224 -20.08 3.62 26.54
CA TRP A 224 -21.41 3.45 25.94
C TRP A 224 -22.44 4.45 26.43
N VAL A 225 -22.31 4.94 27.68
CA VAL A 225 -23.32 5.79 28.32
C VAL A 225 -22.99 7.27 28.19
N GLU A 226 -21.70 7.64 28.23
CA GLU A 226 -21.25 9.03 28.35
C GLU A 226 -20.10 9.36 27.36
N ALA A 227 -20.15 8.81 26.14
CA ALA A 227 -19.06 8.89 25.14
C ALA A 227 -18.60 10.32 24.76
N GLU A 228 -19.51 11.30 24.80
CA GLU A 228 -19.20 12.71 24.50
C GLU A 228 -18.76 13.51 25.73
N SER A 229 -18.92 12.95 26.94
CA SER A 229 -18.57 13.63 28.18
C SER A 229 -17.06 13.59 28.43
N TRP A 230 -16.59 14.49 29.30
CA TRP A 230 -15.22 14.45 29.81
C TRP A 230 -14.92 13.12 30.54
N ALA A 231 -15.90 12.50 31.19
CA ALA A 231 -15.71 11.19 31.86
C ALA A 231 -15.48 10.08 30.83
N GLY A 232 -16.21 10.11 29.70
CA GLY A 232 -16.00 9.22 28.57
C GLY A 232 -14.62 9.40 27.94
N GLU A 233 -14.17 10.64 27.78
CA GLU A 233 -12.82 10.96 27.30
C GLU A 233 -11.72 10.42 28.23
N ALA A 234 -11.82 10.69 29.53
CA ALA A 234 -10.87 10.19 30.53
C ALA A 234 -10.86 8.65 30.59
N ALA A 235 -12.03 8.02 30.53
CA ALA A 235 -12.14 6.56 30.47
C ALA A 235 -11.50 5.99 29.19
N THR A 236 -11.69 6.66 28.05
CA THR A 236 -11.07 6.28 26.77
C THR A 236 -9.55 6.38 26.84
N ALA A 237 -9.01 7.45 27.41
CA ALA A 237 -7.57 7.64 27.62
C ALA A 237 -6.96 6.57 28.54
N ALA A 238 -7.67 6.21 29.62
CA ALA A 238 -7.27 5.14 30.53
C ALA A 238 -7.20 3.79 29.81
N LEU A 239 -8.27 3.45 29.07
CA LEU A 239 -8.36 2.20 28.30
C LEU A 239 -7.34 2.15 27.16
N ARG A 240 -7.03 3.27 26.50
CA ARG A 240 -5.98 3.35 25.48
C ARG A 240 -4.63 2.95 26.06
N CYS A 241 -4.28 3.50 27.22
CA CYS A 241 -3.01 3.17 27.89
C CYS A 241 -2.95 1.69 28.32
N LEU A 242 -4.07 1.13 28.81
CA LEU A 242 -4.19 -0.30 29.15
C LEU A 242 -4.09 -1.20 27.90
N ALA A 243 -4.72 -0.81 26.79
CA ALA A 243 -4.69 -1.57 25.54
C ALA A 243 -3.31 -1.56 24.85
N ALA A 244 -2.58 -0.45 24.95
CA ALA A 244 -1.26 -0.30 24.34
C ALA A 244 -0.18 -1.18 25.01
N SER A 245 -0.32 -1.47 26.30
CA SER A 245 0.67 -2.19 27.12
C SER A 245 0.53 -3.71 27.01
N SER A 246 1.64 -4.44 26.82
CA SER A 246 1.65 -5.92 26.79
C SER A 246 0.98 -6.54 28.02
N ASP A 247 1.22 -5.96 29.19
CA ASP A 247 0.90 -6.57 30.49
C ASP A 247 -0.60 -6.52 30.81
N SER A 248 -1.31 -5.53 30.23
CA SER A 248 -2.75 -5.31 30.47
C SER A 248 -3.61 -5.53 29.22
N ARG A 249 -3.02 -5.66 28.03
CA ARG A 249 -3.73 -5.86 26.76
C ARG A 249 -4.67 -7.07 26.78
N ALA A 250 -4.23 -8.21 27.30
CA ALA A 250 -5.06 -9.42 27.33
C ALA A 250 -6.32 -9.22 28.22
N ALA A 251 -6.18 -8.50 29.34
CA ALA A 251 -7.31 -8.15 30.20
C ALA A 251 -8.25 -7.15 29.51
N ALA A 252 -7.70 -6.15 28.82
CA ALA A 252 -8.48 -5.17 28.07
C ALA A 252 -9.28 -5.81 26.91
N LEU A 253 -8.69 -6.76 26.19
CA LEU A 253 -9.39 -7.51 25.15
C LEU A 253 -10.54 -8.37 25.73
N ARG A 254 -10.30 -9.05 26.86
CA ARG A 254 -11.36 -9.81 27.56
C ARG A 254 -12.50 -8.93 28.06
N ALA A 255 -12.21 -7.69 28.43
CA ALA A 255 -13.22 -6.70 28.83
C ALA A 255 -14.03 -6.12 27.65
N GLY A 256 -13.74 -6.51 26.41
CA GLY A 256 -14.50 -6.07 25.23
C GLY A 256 -14.13 -4.67 24.72
N VAL A 257 -12.92 -4.18 25.04
CA VAL A 257 -12.51 -2.79 24.73
C VAL A 257 -12.56 -2.45 23.23
N VAL A 258 -12.38 -3.43 22.35
CA VAL A 258 -12.42 -3.24 20.89
C VAL A 258 -13.79 -2.73 20.44
N PHE A 259 -14.88 -3.32 20.96
CA PHE A 259 -16.25 -2.89 20.64
C PHE A 259 -16.52 -1.46 21.12
N ALA A 260 -16.04 -1.14 22.33
CA ALA A 260 -16.20 0.18 22.92
C ALA A 260 -15.46 1.26 22.12
N PHE A 261 -14.21 1.02 21.70
CA PHE A 261 -13.48 1.96 20.86
C PHE A 261 -14.14 2.18 19.50
N VAL A 262 -14.69 1.13 18.87
CA VAL A 262 -15.43 1.27 17.60
C VAL A 262 -16.66 2.17 17.77
N HIS A 263 -17.40 2.02 18.88
CA HIS A 263 -18.52 2.90 19.20
C HIS A 263 -18.07 4.36 19.41
N VAL A 264 -17.03 4.59 20.21
CA VAL A 264 -16.49 5.93 20.49
C VAL A 264 -15.95 6.61 19.23
N CYS A 265 -15.37 5.87 18.27
CA CYS A 265 -14.98 6.43 16.97
C CYS A 265 -16.16 7.08 16.22
N SER A 266 -17.40 6.64 16.48
CA SER A 266 -18.60 7.20 15.83
C SER A 266 -19.34 8.21 16.70
N ALA A 267 -19.40 8.00 18.01
CA ALA A 267 -20.25 8.74 18.94
C ALA A 267 -19.50 9.55 20.02
N GLY A 268 -18.16 9.51 20.06
CA GLY A 268 -17.37 10.14 21.11
C GLY A 268 -17.06 11.63 20.89
N SER A 269 -16.42 12.26 21.89
CA SER A 269 -15.80 13.58 21.76
C SER A 269 -14.64 13.56 20.73
N PRO A 270 -14.20 14.70 20.16
CA PRO A 270 -13.09 14.74 19.21
C PRO A 270 -11.80 14.09 19.76
N ALA A 271 -11.45 14.37 21.01
CA ALA A 271 -10.30 13.78 21.69
C ALA A 271 -10.51 12.28 21.98
N ALA A 272 -11.73 11.87 22.38
CA ALA A 272 -12.04 10.46 22.58
C ALA A 272 -12.00 9.65 21.28
N ARG A 273 -12.40 10.24 20.15
CA ARG A 273 -12.30 9.65 18.80
C ARG A 273 -10.84 9.45 18.40
N GLU A 274 -10.01 10.46 18.62
CA GLU A 274 -8.55 10.39 18.39
C GLU A 274 -7.92 9.27 19.23
N ASP A 275 -8.16 9.27 20.54
CA ASP A 275 -7.60 8.27 21.46
C ASP A 275 -8.07 6.85 21.10
N SER A 276 -9.34 6.69 20.73
CA SER A 276 -9.90 5.40 20.29
C SER A 276 -9.23 4.91 19.02
N ALA A 277 -9.03 5.78 18.03
CA ALA A 277 -8.35 5.41 16.79
C ALA A 277 -6.88 5.02 17.03
N TRP A 278 -6.16 5.73 17.91
CA TRP A 278 -4.81 5.33 18.33
C TRP A 278 -4.78 4.01 19.07
N ALA A 279 -5.75 3.75 19.95
CA ALA A 279 -5.87 2.48 20.64
C ALA A 279 -6.10 1.33 19.66
N LEU A 280 -6.99 1.51 18.68
CA LEU A 280 -7.25 0.54 17.62
C LEU A 280 -6.01 0.31 16.74
N ALA A 281 -5.23 1.35 16.42
CA ALA A 281 -3.98 1.20 15.69
C ALA A 281 -2.93 0.38 16.47
N ALA A 282 -2.84 0.59 17.79
CA ALA A 282 -1.94 -0.17 18.65
C ALA A 282 -2.36 -1.64 18.78
N LEU A 283 -3.66 -1.90 18.91
CA LEU A 283 -4.23 -3.25 19.00
C LEU A 283 -4.19 -4.00 17.66
N GLY A 284 -4.33 -3.29 16.54
CA GLY A 284 -4.28 -3.82 15.17
C GLY A 284 -2.94 -4.42 14.75
N LYS A 285 -1.94 -4.46 15.63
CA LYS A 285 -0.70 -5.23 15.42
C LYS A 285 -0.96 -6.75 15.46
N SER A 286 -1.95 -7.20 16.22
CA SER A 286 -2.30 -8.62 16.35
C SER A 286 -3.31 -9.02 15.28
N SER A 287 -3.05 -10.11 14.56
CA SER A 287 -3.95 -10.62 13.51
C SER A 287 -5.34 -11.01 14.04
N ALA A 288 -5.43 -11.54 15.27
CA ALA A 288 -6.69 -11.85 15.93
C ALA A 288 -7.55 -10.60 16.16
N VAL A 289 -6.91 -9.47 16.48
CA VAL A 289 -7.63 -8.21 16.66
C VAL A 289 -8.05 -7.61 15.31
N LYS A 290 -7.26 -7.77 14.25
CA LYS A 290 -7.66 -7.35 12.89
C LYS A 290 -8.97 -8.02 12.46
N GLU A 291 -9.12 -9.32 12.72
CA GLU A 291 -10.34 -10.09 12.42
C GLU A 291 -11.55 -9.58 13.20
N VAL A 292 -11.41 -9.41 14.53
CA VAL A 292 -12.49 -8.89 15.38
C VAL A 292 -12.86 -7.46 14.94
N LEU A 293 -11.88 -6.61 14.67
CA LEU A 293 -12.13 -5.23 14.26
C LEU A 293 -12.87 -5.15 12.91
N GLY A 294 -12.56 -6.06 11.98
CA GLY A 294 -13.31 -6.21 10.74
C GLY A 294 -14.77 -6.62 10.96
N ARG A 295 -15.03 -7.62 11.81
CA ARG A 295 -16.39 -8.14 12.08
C ARG A 295 -17.29 -7.16 12.82
N VAL A 296 -16.72 -6.35 13.72
CA VAL A 296 -17.46 -5.43 14.59
C VAL A 296 -17.78 -4.09 13.89
N GLY A 297 -17.44 -3.95 12.61
CA GLY A 297 -17.68 -2.71 11.87
C GLY A 297 -16.66 -1.61 12.18
N GLY A 298 -15.47 -1.98 12.67
CA GLY A 298 -14.40 -1.03 12.94
C GLY A 298 -13.86 -0.33 11.69
N ILE A 299 -13.82 -1.03 10.55
CA ILE A 299 -13.42 -0.43 9.27
C ILE A 299 -14.38 0.71 8.87
N PRO A 300 -15.70 0.51 8.82
CA PRO A 300 -16.66 1.59 8.62
C PRO A 300 -16.48 2.78 9.57
N ALA A 301 -16.27 2.54 10.87
CA ALA A 301 -16.10 3.61 11.86
C ALA A 301 -14.82 4.44 11.60
N LEU A 302 -13.69 3.78 11.31
CA LEU A 302 -12.42 4.45 10.98
C LEU A 302 -12.52 5.22 9.64
N VAL A 303 -13.21 4.67 8.65
CA VAL A 303 -13.45 5.38 7.38
C VAL A 303 -14.39 6.58 7.58
N GLY A 304 -15.36 6.47 8.50
CA GLY A 304 -16.19 7.59 8.93
C GLY A 304 -15.36 8.75 9.49
N LEU A 305 -14.37 8.45 10.34
CA LEU A 305 -13.43 9.45 10.85
C LEU A 305 -12.64 10.13 9.74
N LEU A 306 -12.16 9.39 8.74
CA LEU A 306 -11.45 9.96 7.58
C LEU A 306 -12.27 10.96 6.77
N ARG A 307 -13.60 10.82 6.77
CA ARG A 307 -14.55 11.63 6.00
C ARG A 307 -15.16 12.79 6.79
N GLY A 308 -14.97 12.84 8.11
CA GLY A 308 -15.47 13.93 8.96
C GLY A 308 -14.91 15.30 8.57
N GLY A 309 -15.67 16.37 8.85
CA GLY A 309 -15.30 17.74 8.49
C GLY A 309 -14.05 18.26 9.19
N VAL A 310 -13.20 18.99 8.46
CA VAL A 310 -11.88 19.51 8.86
C VAL A 310 -11.97 20.85 9.61
N ARG A 311 -13.13 21.21 10.16
CA ARG A 311 -13.34 22.57 10.71
C ARG A 311 -12.66 22.81 12.07
N GLU A 312 -12.01 21.80 12.65
CA GLU A 312 -11.33 21.88 13.96
C GLU A 312 -10.02 21.06 13.96
N ASP A 313 -8.97 21.55 14.61
CA ASP A 313 -7.66 20.87 14.75
C ASP A 313 -7.80 19.44 15.32
N ALA A 314 -8.78 19.23 16.19
CA ALA A 314 -9.10 17.92 16.76
C ALA A 314 -9.61 16.92 15.72
N GLY A 315 -10.32 17.40 14.68
CA GLY A 315 -10.76 16.58 13.56
C GLY A 315 -9.59 16.06 12.72
N LEU A 316 -8.53 16.86 12.53
CA LEU A 316 -7.34 16.43 11.80
C LEU A 316 -6.60 15.32 12.54
N ARG A 317 -6.41 15.45 13.86
CA ARG A 317 -5.72 14.43 14.67
C ARG A 317 -6.45 13.08 14.66
N ALA A 318 -7.78 13.09 14.74
CA ALA A 318 -8.58 11.89 14.62
C ALA A 318 -8.45 11.22 13.23
N ARG A 319 -8.37 12.01 12.14
CA ARG A 319 -8.11 11.49 10.79
C ARG A 319 -6.73 10.84 10.70
N VAL A 320 -5.70 11.50 11.23
CA VAL A 320 -4.33 10.95 11.27
C VAL A 320 -4.31 9.61 11.99
N ALA A 321 -4.88 9.54 13.20
CA ALA A 321 -4.98 8.31 13.97
C ALA A 321 -5.74 7.20 13.20
N ALA A 322 -6.82 7.56 12.50
CA ALA A 322 -7.57 6.62 11.68
C ALA A 322 -6.74 6.07 10.49
N VAL A 323 -5.90 6.89 9.85
CA VAL A 323 -4.97 6.41 8.81
C VAL A 323 -4.01 5.37 9.38
N TYR A 324 -3.41 5.62 10.55
CA TYR A 324 -2.52 4.63 11.18
C TYR A 324 -3.24 3.33 11.50
N ALA A 325 -4.48 3.39 12.00
CA ALA A 325 -5.28 2.20 12.27
C ALA A 325 -5.60 1.42 10.99
N LEU A 326 -6.01 2.11 9.93
CA LEU A 326 -6.30 1.49 8.63
C LEU A 326 -5.06 0.89 7.99
N ALA A 327 -3.90 1.56 8.05
CA ALA A 327 -2.62 1.05 7.56
C ALA A 327 -2.29 -0.31 8.18
N ARG A 328 -2.52 -0.44 9.49
CA ARG A 328 -2.31 -1.71 10.21
C ARG A 328 -3.30 -2.80 9.77
N LEU A 329 -4.52 -2.45 9.38
CA LEU A 329 -5.53 -3.40 8.94
C LEU A 329 -5.31 -3.93 7.52
N VAL A 330 -4.79 -3.09 6.61
CA VAL A 330 -4.57 -3.45 5.20
C VAL A 330 -3.21 -4.12 4.94
N THR A 331 -2.28 -4.01 5.90
CA THR A 331 -0.95 -4.65 5.84
C THR A 331 -1.00 -6.10 6.33
N GLU A 332 -0.25 -6.97 5.65
CA GLU A 332 -0.15 -8.41 5.96
C GLU A 332 0.68 -8.69 7.23
N GLY A 333 1.50 -7.72 7.65
CA GLY A 333 2.42 -7.81 8.79
C GLY A 333 1.78 -7.47 10.14
N GLY A 334 1.48 -8.50 10.92
CA GLY A 334 1.23 -8.43 12.35
C GLY A 334 1.85 -9.65 13.04
N GLU A 335 3.12 -9.51 13.47
CA GLU A 335 4.02 -10.51 14.05
C GLU A 335 4.81 -11.33 13.02
N GLY A 336 6.08 -10.93 12.85
CA GLY A 336 7.22 -11.84 12.65
C GLY A 336 8.09 -11.79 13.92
N PRO A 337 8.91 -12.82 14.20
CA PRO A 337 9.58 -13.00 15.48
C PRO A 337 10.62 -11.90 15.67
N SER A 338 10.40 -11.02 16.65
CA SER A 338 11.37 -9.99 17.02
C SER A 338 12.08 -10.43 18.29
N GLY A 339 13.32 -10.90 18.11
CA GLY A 339 14.45 -10.87 19.04
C GLY A 339 14.21 -10.98 20.55
N GLY A 340 14.39 -12.18 21.07
CA GLY A 340 14.82 -12.45 22.45
C GLY A 340 15.76 -13.64 22.40
N ALA A 341 16.98 -13.47 22.91
CA ALA A 341 18.08 -14.42 22.87
C ALA A 341 17.67 -15.87 23.18
N ALA A 342 17.95 -16.78 22.23
CA ALA A 342 18.18 -18.18 22.50
C ALA A 342 19.43 -18.58 21.71
N GLN A 343 20.46 -18.89 22.47
CA GLN A 343 21.65 -19.60 22.02
C GLN A 343 21.20 -20.99 21.57
N ASP A 344 21.47 -21.36 20.32
CA ASP A 344 22.08 -22.64 19.94
C ASP A 344 22.07 -22.82 18.42
N ASP A 345 23.29 -22.99 17.93
CA ASP A 345 23.78 -23.98 16.97
C ASP A 345 23.12 -24.14 15.59
N GLY A 346 24.02 -24.13 14.60
CA GLY A 346 23.69 -24.12 13.19
C GLY A 346 23.05 -25.41 12.69
N ASP A 347 22.23 -25.23 11.66
CA ASP A 347 22.29 -26.08 10.48
C ASP A 347 21.72 -25.31 9.28
N GLU A 348 22.54 -25.20 8.23
CA GLU A 348 22.07 -24.85 6.89
C GLU A 348 21.36 -26.07 6.30
N GLY A 349 20.08 -25.96 5.94
CA GLY A 349 19.44 -27.08 5.25
C GLY A 349 17.95 -26.97 5.01
N THR A 350 17.60 -26.41 3.84
CA THR A 350 16.49 -26.81 2.97
C THR A 350 15.09 -27.08 3.54
N SER A 351 14.13 -26.37 2.93
CA SER A 351 12.72 -26.72 2.77
C SER A 351 11.80 -26.39 3.95
N GLU A 352 11.05 -25.30 3.79
CA GLU A 352 9.60 -25.33 4.02
C GLU A 352 8.92 -24.25 3.15
N ARG A 353 8.73 -24.58 1.86
CA ARG A 353 7.69 -24.00 0.98
C ARG A 353 6.30 -24.49 1.39
N SER A 354 6.02 -24.53 2.68
CA SER A 354 4.69 -24.72 3.23
C SER A 354 4.13 -23.33 3.41
N THR A 355 3.38 -22.83 2.44
CA THR A 355 2.59 -21.60 2.61
C THR A 355 1.65 -21.86 3.79
N SER A 356 2.05 -21.42 4.99
CA SER A 356 1.33 -21.77 6.19
C SER A 356 -0.12 -21.31 6.05
N PRO A 357 -1.12 -22.11 6.46
CA PRO A 357 -2.53 -21.69 6.41
C PRO A 357 -2.76 -20.31 7.06
N LEU A 358 -1.92 -19.96 8.05
CA LEU A 358 -1.89 -18.66 8.71
C LEU A 358 -1.44 -17.52 7.78
N LEU A 359 -0.44 -17.73 6.91
CA LEU A 359 -0.01 -16.73 5.93
C LEU A 359 -1.08 -16.50 4.86
N LEU A 360 -1.66 -17.58 4.33
CA LEU A 360 -2.77 -17.51 3.36
C LEU A 360 -3.99 -16.82 3.96
N TRP A 361 -4.34 -17.16 5.21
CA TRP A 361 -5.43 -16.52 5.94
C TRP A 361 -5.16 -15.03 6.21
N ARG A 362 -3.93 -14.64 6.59
CA ARG A 362 -3.56 -13.22 6.79
C ARG A 362 -3.62 -12.41 5.51
N ALA A 363 -3.19 -12.99 4.39
CA ALA A 363 -3.29 -12.36 3.08
C ALA A 363 -4.76 -12.23 2.63
N ALA A 364 -5.57 -13.26 2.85
CA ALA A 364 -7.02 -13.21 2.60
C ALA A 364 -7.71 -12.15 3.46
N LEU A 365 -7.41 -12.11 4.75
CA LEU A 365 -7.95 -11.11 5.67
C LEU A 365 -7.51 -9.69 5.29
N ALA A 366 -6.25 -9.49 4.91
CA ALA A 366 -5.77 -8.20 4.41
C ALA A 366 -6.50 -7.79 3.13
N LYS A 367 -6.73 -8.73 2.20
CA LYS A 367 -7.53 -8.50 0.98
C LYS A 367 -8.98 -8.11 1.29
N ASP A 368 -9.64 -8.81 2.21
CA ASP A 368 -11.01 -8.52 2.63
C ASP A 368 -11.10 -7.15 3.33
N ASN A 369 -10.12 -6.84 4.18
CA ASN A 369 -10.01 -5.52 4.81
C ASN A 369 -9.81 -4.42 3.76
N ARG A 370 -8.92 -4.60 2.78
CA ARG A 370 -8.69 -3.64 1.68
C ARG A 370 -10.00 -3.35 0.93
N LEU A 371 -10.77 -4.39 0.61
CA LEU A 371 -12.09 -4.25 -0.03
C LEU A 371 -13.09 -3.51 0.87
N ALA A 372 -13.12 -3.81 2.17
CA ALA A 372 -14.02 -3.15 3.12
C ALA A 372 -13.70 -1.65 3.27
N VAL A 373 -12.42 -1.28 3.28
CA VAL A 373 -12.00 0.14 3.29
C VAL A 373 -12.53 0.86 2.06
N VAL A 374 -12.40 0.27 0.87
CA VAL A 374 -12.85 0.89 -0.39
C VAL A 374 -14.37 0.92 -0.50
N ARG A 375 -15.10 -0.10 -0.03
CA ARG A 375 -16.57 -0.07 0.04
C ARG A 375 -17.09 0.99 1.00
N GLY A 376 -16.40 1.19 2.12
CA GLY A 376 -16.64 2.31 3.02
C GLY A 376 -16.25 3.66 2.40
N GLY A 377 -15.53 3.64 1.28
CA GLY A 377 -14.93 4.73 0.53
C GLY A 377 -13.87 5.52 1.30
N GLY A 378 -12.96 4.79 1.94
CA GLY A 378 -11.79 5.30 2.64
C GLY A 378 -10.75 5.89 1.70
N GLU A 379 -10.67 5.43 0.44
CA GLU A 379 -9.80 6.00 -0.60
C GLU A 379 -10.06 7.50 -0.78
N ARG A 380 -11.33 7.95 -0.81
CA ARG A 380 -11.67 9.38 -0.86
C ARG A 380 -11.17 10.14 0.37
N GLY A 381 -11.28 9.54 1.55
CA GLY A 381 -10.81 10.14 2.80
C GLY A 381 -9.28 10.27 2.86
N LEU A 382 -8.57 9.26 2.33
CA LEU A 382 -7.11 9.26 2.19
C LEU A 382 -6.65 10.30 1.15
N THR A 383 -7.28 10.34 -0.03
CA THR A 383 -6.98 11.36 -1.04
C THR A 383 -7.24 12.77 -0.51
N ALA A 384 -8.39 12.99 0.14
CA ALA A 384 -8.71 14.28 0.75
C ALA A 384 -7.75 14.65 1.89
N LEU A 385 -7.09 13.69 2.54
CA LEU A 385 -6.03 13.99 3.51
C LEU A 385 -4.78 14.46 2.78
N LEU A 386 -4.35 13.77 1.72
CA LEU A 386 -3.16 14.14 0.94
C LEU A 386 -3.26 15.52 0.29
N LEU A 387 -4.47 15.99 -0.03
CA LEU A 387 -4.72 17.29 -0.63
C LEU A 387 -4.74 18.47 0.37
N LEU A 388 -4.64 18.21 1.67
CA LEU A 388 -4.58 19.28 2.67
C LEU A 388 -3.18 19.92 2.72
N PRO A 389 -3.08 21.26 2.84
CA PRO A 389 -1.81 21.98 2.77
C PRO A 389 -0.87 21.72 3.96
N ASP A 390 -1.42 21.51 5.17
CA ASP A 390 -0.66 21.42 6.43
C ASP A 390 -0.64 20.00 7.02
N VAL A 391 -0.61 18.96 6.18
CA VAL A 391 -0.63 17.57 6.66
C VAL A 391 0.71 17.19 7.26
N PRO A 392 0.74 16.56 8.45
CA PRO A 392 1.97 16.03 9.00
C PRO A 392 2.65 15.07 8.00
N SER A 393 3.95 15.26 7.78
CA SER A 393 4.76 14.45 6.86
C SER A 393 4.53 12.94 7.05
N GLU A 394 4.49 12.47 8.30
CA GLU A 394 4.28 11.05 8.61
C GLU A 394 2.86 10.56 8.28
N ALA A 395 1.86 11.42 8.42
CA ALA A 395 0.47 11.09 8.09
C ALA A 395 0.27 11.00 6.58
N ALA A 396 0.87 11.90 5.82
CA ALA A 396 0.90 11.83 4.36
C ALA A 396 1.60 10.56 3.87
N ASP A 397 2.74 10.23 4.47
CA ASP A 397 3.50 9.01 4.15
C ASP A 397 2.68 7.74 4.46
N THR A 398 1.99 7.72 5.61
CA THR A 398 1.13 6.59 6.00
C THR A 398 -0.11 6.49 5.11
N ALA A 399 -0.67 7.61 4.65
CA ALA A 399 -1.79 7.62 3.72
C ALA A 399 -1.38 7.08 2.33
N ALA A 400 -0.18 7.43 1.85
CA ALA A 400 0.40 6.87 0.64
C ALA A 400 0.63 5.35 0.76
N GLU A 401 1.11 4.88 1.92
CA GLU A 401 1.25 3.45 2.21
C GLU A 401 -0.12 2.74 2.22
N CYS A 402 -1.13 3.32 2.84
CA CYS A 402 -2.50 2.79 2.76
C CYS A 402 -2.97 2.64 1.31
N LEU A 403 -2.82 3.68 0.48
CA LEU A 403 -3.24 3.65 -0.92
C LEU A 403 -2.46 2.61 -1.73
N HIS A 404 -1.16 2.44 -1.47
CA HIS A 404 -0.35 1.38 -2.06
C HIS A 404 -0.86 -0.02 -1.69
N GLN A 405 -1.12 -0.25 -0.41
CA GLN A 405 -1.64 -1.52 0.07
C GLN A 405 -3.03 -1.82 -0.50
N LEU A 406 -3.88 -0.80 -0.67
CA LEU A 406 -5.17 -0.97 -1.34
C LEU A 406 -4.98 -1.32 -2.83
N SER A 407 -4.05 -0.67 -3.54
CA SER A 407 -3.84 -0.88 -4.99
C SER A 407 -3.23 -2.24 -5.35
N LEU A 408 -2.63 -2.95 -4.38
CA LEU A 408 -2.24 -4.36 -4.52
C LEU A 408 -3.44 -5.26 -4.89
N THR A 409 -4.66 -4.87 -4.51
CA THR A 409 -5.88 -5.59 -4.86
C THR A 409 -6.49 -4.98 -6.14
N PRO A 410 -6.59 -5.72 -7.27
CA PRO A 410 -7.07 -5.16 -8.53
C PRO A 410 -8.45 -4.50 -8.45
N ALA A 411 -9.38 -5.10 -7.70
CA ALA A 411 -10.74 -4.57 -7.51
C ALA A 411 -10.80 -3.22 -6.75
N CYS A 412 -9.71 -2.79 -6.13
CA CYS A 412 -9.61 -1.50 -5.45
C CYS A 412 -9.08 -0.39 -6.36
N ARG A 413 -8.52 -0.70 -7.54
CA ARG A 413 -7.81 0.27 -8.39
C ARG A 413 -8.76 1.30 -8.99
N ASP A 414 -9.85 0.89 -9.63
CA ASP A 414 -10.80 1.84 -10.25
C ASP A 414 -11.41 2.85 -9.25
N PRO A 415 -11.84 2.43 -8.03
CA PRO A 415 -12.29 3.38 -7.02
C PRO A 415 -11.20 4.37 -6.56
N ILE A 416 -9.94 3.93 -6.47
CA ILE A 416 -8.80 4.80 -6.11
C ILE A 416 -8.52 5.81 -7.24
N CYS A 417 -8.60 5.39 -8.51
CA CYS A 417 -8.50 6.31 -9.65
C CYS A 417 -9.60 7.37 -9.58
N ALA A 418 -10.85 6.93 -9.38
CA ALA A 418 -12.02 7.81 -9.31
C ALA A 418 -12.01 8.79 -8.13
N SER A 419 -11.20 8.56 -7.09
CA SER A 419 -11.08 9.51 -5.96
C SER A 419 -10.13 10.67 -6.23
N GLY A 420 -9.40 10.67 -7.36
CA GLY A 420 -8.36 11.66 -7.66
C GLY A 420 -7.02 11.35 -6.99
N ALA A 421 -6.82 10.12 -6.49
CA ALA A 421 -5.57 9.73 -5.85
C ALA A 421 -4.32 9.86 -6.74
N PRO A 422 -4.33 9.56 -8.06
CA PRO A 422 -3.15 9.69 -8.90
C PRO A 422 -2.54 11.11 -8.88
N ALA A 423 -3.38 12.15 -8.96
CA ALA A 423 -2.92 13.55 -8.89
C ALA A 423 -2.30 13.87 -7.52
N ALA A 424 -2.98 13.52 -6.44
CA ALA A 424 -2.51 13.77 -5.08
C ALA A 424 -1.19 13.03 -4.76
N LEU A 425 -1.05 11.79 -5.22
CA LEU A 425 0.18 11.00 -5.08
C LEU A 425 1.33 11.58 -5.91
N MET A 426 1.03 12.08 -7.12
CA MET A 426 2.01 12.77 -7.95
C MET A 426 2.49 14.08 -7.31
N ASP A 427 1.61 14.84 -6.66
CA ASP A 427 1.98 16.08 -5.97
C ASP A 427 2.83 15.79 -4.72
N LEU A 428 2.46 14.75 -3.95
CA LEU A 428 3.29 14.26 -2.85
C LEU A 428 4.66 13.83 -3.36
N LEU A 429 4.72 13.05 -4.45
CA LEU A 429 5.98 12.59 -5.01
C LEU A 429 6.86 13.80 -5.40
N ARG A 430 6.32 14.77 -6.15
CA ARG A 430 7.06 15.99 -6.54
C ARG A 430 7.60 16.77 -5.32
N ALA A 431 6.86 16.82 -4.21
CA ALA A 431 7.32 17.44 -2.98
C ALA A 431 8.47 16.68 -2.29
N ARG A 432 8.62 15.38 -2.57
CA ARG A 432 9.63 14.49 -1.96
C ARG A 432 10.85 14.20 -2.84
N VAL A 433 10.76 14.46 -4.15
CA VAL A 433 11.88 14.34 -5.09
C VAL A 433 12.81 15.55 -4.93
N ARG A 434 14.06 15.31 -4.54
CA ARG A 434 15.11 16.34 -4.56
C ARG A 434 15.53 16.63 -6.00
N LYS A 435 16.10 17.81 -6.22
CA LYS A 435 16.65 18.21 -7.54
C LYS A 435 17.71 17.24 -8.08
N ASP A 436 18.42 16.56 -7.18
CA ASP A 436 19.44 15.56 -7.52
C ASP A 436 18.84 14.17 -7.85
N GLY A 437 17.51 14.01 -7.81
CA GLY A 437 16.82 12.74 -8.06
C GLY A 437 16.68 11.83 -6.84
N GLY A 438 17.28 12.20 -5.70
CA GLY A 438 17.13 11.48 -4.43
C GLY A 438 15.74 11.65 -3.81
N LEU A 439 15.22 10.60 -3.17
CA LEU A 439 13.95 10.63 -2.44
C LEU A 439 14.14 11.08 -0.99
N THR A 440 13.09 11.67 -0.42
CA THR A 440 12.99 12.02 1.00
C THR A 440 11.66 11.51 1.58
N GLY A 441 11.68 11.00 2.81
CA GLY A 441 10.48 10.43 3.46
C GLY A 441 10.18 8.99 3.04
N GLY A 442 9.64 8.20 3.98
CA GLY A 442 9.32 6.79 3.76
C GLY A 442 8.13 6.60 2.81
N GLY A 443 7.24 7.58 2.73
CA GLY A 443 6.03 7.53 1.92
C GLY A 443 6.22 7.66 0.41
N ALA A 444 7.37 8.14 -0.06
CA ALA A 444 7.58 8.36 -1.49
C ALA A 444 7.66 7.06 -2.30
N VAL A 445 8.30 6.02 -1.76
CA VAL A 445 8.38 4.69 -2.38
C VAL A 445 7.00 4.02 -2.41
N ALA A 446 6.21 4.25 -1.36
CA ALA A 446 4.82 3.79 -1.29
C ALA A 446 3.95 4.49 -2.33
N ALA A 447 4.05 5.82 -2.44
CA ALA A 447 3.35 6.60 -3.46
C ALA A 447 3.71 6.13 -4.88
N LEU A 448 4.99 5.89 -5.16
CA LEU A 448 5.45 5.30 -6.42
C LEU A 448 4.83 3.92 -6.69
N GLY A 449 4.82 3.04 -5.69
CA GLY A 449 4.22 1.71 -5.85
C GLY A 449 2.70 1.77 -6.02
N ALA A 450 2.03 2.76 -5.43
CA ALA A 450 0.62 3.00 -5.69
C ALA A 450 0.41 3.44 -7.15
N LEU A 451 1.18 4.43 -7.61
CA LEU A 451 1.13 4.95 -8.97
C LEU A 451 1.44 3.89 -10.03
N GLU A 452 2.42 3.01 -9.80
CA GLU A 452 2.73 1.88 -10.68
C GLU A 452 1.51 0.98 -10.93
N HIS A 453 0.78 0.60 -9.88
CA HIS A 453 -0.42 -0.24 -10.03
C HIS A 453 -1.58 0.49 -10.70
N LEU A 454 -1.67 1.81 -10.51
CA LEU A 454 -2.72 2.65 -11.08
C LEU A 454 -2.43 3.07 -12.52
N ALA A 455 -1.16 3.11 -12.94
CA ALA A 455 -0.75 3.53 -14.28
C ALA A 455 -1.26 2.61 -15.41
N GLY A 456 -1.73 1.40 -15.08
CA GLY A 456 -2.40 0.52 -16.04
C GLY A 456 -3.82 0.98 -16.42
N ASP A 457 -4.43 1.88 -15.64
CA ASP A 457 -5.71 2.49 -15.95
C ASP A 457 -5.54 3.73 -16.84
N ALA A 458 -6.34 3.84 -17.89
CA ALA A 458 -6.17 4.88 -18.92
C ALA A 458 -6.47 6.29 -18.38
N GLU A 459 -7.44 6.44 -17.47
CA GLU A 459 -7.76 7.73 -16.86
C GLU A 459 -6.65 8.16 -15.89
N ALA A 460 -6.19 7.25 -15.03
CA ALA A 460 -5.07 7.51 -14.14
C ALA A 460 -3.79 7.86 -14.89
N ALA A 461 -3.46 7.12 -15.96
CA ALA A 461 -2.31 7.41 -16.82
C ALA A 461 -2.42 8.81 -17.46
N SER A 462 -3.62 9.19 -17.94
CA SER A 462 -3.87 10.53 -18.47
C SER A 462 -3.61 11.63 -17.43
N VAL A 463 -4.13 11.46 -16.21
CA VAL A 463 -3.93 12.41 -15.10
C VAL A 463 -2.44 12.53 -14.75
N MET A 464 -1.73 11.40 -14.69
CA MET A 464 -0.30 11.38 -14.42
C MET A 464 0.51 12.10 -15.50
N ARG A 465 0.16 11.90 -16.79
CA ARG A 465 0.79 12.61 -17.91
C ARG A 465 0.58 14.11 -17.83
N ILE A 466 -0.66 14.57 -17.66
CA ILE A 466 -0.99 16.00 -17.55
C ILE A 466 -0.27 16.64 -16.35
N GLY A 467 -0.09 15.89 -15.26
CA GLY A 467 0.68 16.32 -14.10
C GLY A 467 2.20 16.38 -14.29
N GLY A 468 2.74 16.11 -15.48
CA GLY A 468 4.20 16.05 -15.71
C GLY A 468 4.84 14.80 -15.11
N GLY A 469 4.10 13.70 -15.01
CA GLY A 469 4.55 12.43 -14.46
C GLY A 469 5.71 11.81 -15.23
N VAL A 470 5.74 11.96 -16.56
CA VAL A 470 6.84 11.45 -17.40
C VAL A 470 8.17 12.04 -16.97
N ILE A 471 8.24 13.37 -16.78
CA ILE A 471 9.46 14.07 -16.35
C ILE A 471 9.84 13.69 -14.92
N CYS A 472 8.86 13.66 -14.01
CA CYS A 472 9.11 13.33 -12.61
C CYS A 472 9.65 11.90 -12.44
N LEU A 473 9.01 10.92 -13.10
CA LEU A 473 9.44 9.51 -13.08
C LEU A 473 10.77 9.31 -13.80
N GLY A 474 11.01 10.00 -14.92
CA GLY A 474 12.29 9.97 -15.64
C GLY A 474 13.47 10.50 -14.80
N GLY A 475 13.23 11.51 -13.96
CA GLY A 475 14.22 12.01 -12.99
C GLY A 475 14.54 11.00 -11.88
N LEU A 476 13.57 10.17 -11.49
CA LEU A 476 13.71 9.14 -10.47
C LEU A 476 14.47 7.89 -10.92
N LEU A 477 14.90 7.84 -12.18
CA LEU A 477 15.82 6.83 -12.69
C LEU A 477 17.29 7.12 -12.32
N SER A 478 17.58 8.23 -11.62
CA SER A 478 18.93 8.57 -11.13
C SER A 478 19.50 7.51 -10.19
N GLU A 479 20.82 7.30 -10.23
CA GLU A 479 21.54 6.40 -9.30
C GLU A 479 21.35 6.81 -7.82
N ASP A 480 21.01 8.07 -7.56
CA ASP A 480 20.70 8.58 -6.22
C ASP A 480 19.37 8.05 -5.65
N ALA A 481 18.52 7.45 -6.50
CA ALA A 481 17.26 6.84 -6.09
C ALA A 481 17.45 5.37 -5.68
N PRO A 482 16.76 4.90 -4.62
CA PRO A 482 16.88 3.52 -4.19
C PRO A 482 16.42 2.54 -5.29
N PRO A 483 16.98 1.32 -5.34
CA PRO A 483 16.72 0.34 -6.41
C PRO A 483 15.24 0.01 -6.57
N VAL A 484 14.51 -0.08 -5.45
CA VAL A 484 13.06 -0.30 -5.42
C VAL A 484 12.29 0.90 -6.01
N ALA A 485 12.76 2.13 -5.80
CA ALA A 485 12.12 3.30 -6.41
C ALA A 485 12.38 3.36 -7.92
N ARG A 486 13.61 3.06 -8.37
CA ARG A 486 13.97 3.03 -9.79
C ARG A 486 13.14 2.02 -10.58
N SER A 487 13.02 0.80 -10.07
CA SER A 487 12.19 -0.26 -10.69
C SER A 487 10.71 0.12 -10.77
N ARG A 488 10.13 0.66 -9.68
CA ARG A 488 8.73 1.13 -9.67
C ARG A 488 8.50 2.32 -10.60
N ALA A 489 9.44 3.29 -10.60
CA ALA A 489 9.36 4.46 -11.47
C ALA A 489 9.47 4.08 -12.95
N ALA A 490 10.38 3.17 -13.31
CA ALA A 490 10.50 2.65 -14.67
C ALA A 490 9.25 1.88 -15.11
N SER A 491 8.67 1.04 -14.26
CA SER A 491 7.44 0.32 -14.59
C SER A 491 6.24 1.26 -14.76
N ALA A 492 6.09 2.26 -13.90
CA ALA A 492 5.07 3.29 -14.06
C ALA A 492 5.30 4.11 -15.34
N LEU A 493 6.54 4.50 -15.63
CA LEU A 493 6.90 5.25 -16.84
C LEU A 493 6.62 4.45 -18.12
N ALA A 494 6.90 3.13 -18.14
CA ALA A 494 6.57 2.25 -19.25
C ALA A 494 5.06 2.23 -19.55
N ALA A 495 4.21 2.29 -18.52
CA ALA A 495 2.77 2.33 -18.68
C ALA A 495 2.24 3.70 -19.18
N LEU A 496 2.97 4.79 -18.94
CA LEU A 496 2.60 6.12 -19.42
C LEU A 496 2.95 6.35 -20.90
N ILE A 497 3.93 5.63 -21.44
CA ILE A 497 4.36 5.72 -22.84
C ILE A 497 3.36 4.94 -23.72
N ASP A 498 2.42 5.67 -24.31
CA ASP A 498 1.41 5.12 -25.25
C ASP A 498 1.41 5.82 -26.62
N SER A 499 2.17 6.90 -26.76
CA SER A 499 2.16 7.76 -27.94
C SER A 499 3.55 8.33 -28.22
N PRO A 500 3.84 8.70 -29.48
CA PRO A 500 5.13 9.27 -29.85
C PRO A 500 5.44 10.57 -29.10
N SER A 501 4.43 11.40 -28.77
CA SER A 501 4.65 12.64 -28.00
C SER A 501 5.17 12.36 -26.59
N MET A 502 4.82 11.22 -25.99
CA MET A 502 5.36 10.83 -24.69
C MET A 502 6.82 10.39 -24.80
N CYS A 503 7.21 9.74 -25.90
CA CYS A 503 8.61 9.45 -26.17
C CYS A 503 9.44 10.75 -26.24
N ASP A 504 8.93 11.80 -26.89
CA ASP A 504 9.61 13.11 -26.96
C ASP A 504 9.81 13.75 -25.58
N GLU A 505 8.84 13.58 -24.66
CA GLU A 505 8.99 14.03 -23.26
C GLU A 505 10.04 13.22 -22.49
N VAL A 506 10.09 11.90 -22.67
CA VAL A 506 11.14 11.06 -22.10
C VAL A 506 12.52 11.43 -22.65
N GLU A 507 12.61 11.76 -23.93
CA GLU A 507 13.85 12.25 -24.55
C GLU A 507 14.27 13.62 -24.01
N SER A 508 13.30 14.49 -23.73
CA SER A 508 13.53 15.81 -23.13
C SER A 508 14.08 15.70 -21.70
N CYS A 509 13.89 14.56 -21.03
CA CYS A 509 14.49 14.28 -19.73
C CYS A 509 15.98 13.99 -19.90
N SER A 510 16.83 14.91 -19.46
CA SER A 510 18.29 14.82 -19.63
C SER A 510 18.86 13.50 -19.10
N GLY A 511 19.21 12.59 -20.02
CA GLY A 511 19.82 11.30 -19.72
C GLY A 511 18.88 10.18 -19.26
N ALA A 512 17.55 10.32 -19.38
CA ALA A 512 16.61 9.25 -19.00
C ALA A 512 16.90 7.94 -19.75
N ILE A 513 17.04 8.00 -21.08
CA ILE A 513 17.39 6.84 -21.91
C ILE A 513 18.70 6.19 -21.47
N ARG A 514 19.74 7.00 -21.19
CA ARG A 514 21.04 6.50 -20.70
C ARG A 514 20.89 5.75 -19.36
N ARG A 515 20.08 6.27 -18.45
CA ARG A 515 19.81 5.63 -17.15
C ARG A 515 19.02 4.34 -17.28
N VAL A 516 18.03 4.29 -18.19
CA VAL A 516 17.30 3.05 -18.52
C VAL A 516 18.25 1.98 -19.03
N VAL A 517 19.19 2.34 -19.92
CA VAL A 517 20.19 1.37 -20.43
C VAL A 517 21.14 0.91 -19.32
N ALA A 518 21.56 1.78 -18.40
CA ALA A 518 22.37 1.40 -17.23
C ALA A 518 21.65 0.40 -16.31
N MET A 519 20.32 0.49 -16.18
CA MET A 519 19.53 -0.49 -15.40
C MET A 519 19.53 -1.91 -16.02
N LEU A 520 19.97 -2.08 -17.27
CA LEU A 520 20.13 -3.39 -17.93
C LEU A 520 21.48 -4.05 -17.64
N GLU A 521 22.34 -3.46 -16.82
CA GLU A 521 23.59 -4.10 -16.38
C GLU A 521 23.31 -5.41 -15.60
N LEU A 522 24.16 -6.42 -15.78
CA LEU A 522 23.92 -7.79 -15.27
C LEU A 522 23.99 -7.91 -13.74
N ASP A 523 24.65 -6.95 -13.09
CA ASP A 523 24.83 -6.82 -11.64
C ASP A 523 23.64 -6.14 -10.93
N ARG A 524 22.70 -5.57 -11.70
CA ARG A 524 21.50 -4.93 -11.17
C ARG A 524 20.45 -5.96 -10.72
N ALA A 525 19.52 -5.49 -9.89
CA ALA A 525 18.42 -6.31 -9.39
C ALA A 525 17.47 -6.75 -10.54
N VAL A 526 16.95 -7.97 -10.46
CA VAL A 526 16.03 -8.55 -11.46
C VAL A 526 14.83 -7.63 -11.74
N GLY A 527 14.24 -7.05 -10.70
CA GLY A 527 13.11 -6.12 -10.84
C GLY A 527 13.48 -4.79 -11.54
N GLU A 528 14.73 -4.32 -11.43
CA GLU A 528 15.20 -3.16 -12.21
C GLU A 528 15.36 -3.53 -13.68
N GLN A 529 15.95 -4.69 -13.96
CA GLN A 529 16.12 -5.19 -15.32
C GLN A 529 14.76 -5.38 -16.02
N ALA A 530 13.80 -6.02 -15.35
CA ALA A 530 12.46 -6.22 -15.89
C ALA A 530 11.74 -4.89 -16.17
N ALA A 531 11.84 -3.93 -15.25
CA ALA A 531 11.23 -2.62 -15.42
C ALA A 531 11.88 -1.83 -16.57
N ALA A 532 13.22 -1.86 -16.68
CA ALA A 532 13.95 -1.23 -17.77
C ALA A 532 13.56 -1.84 -19.13
N LEU A 533 13.46 -3.17 -19.24
CA LEU A 533 13.03 -3.84 -20.47
C LEU A 533 11.62 -3.41 -20.91
N ARG A 534 10.68 -3.21 -19.97
CA ARG A 534 9.34 -2.69 -20.27
C ARG A 534 9.41 -1.28 -20.86
N VAL A 535 10.28 -0.41 -20.34
CA VAL A 535 10.49 0.94 -20.87
C VAL A 535 11.12 0.90 -22.26
N VAL A 536 12.18 0.10 -22.45
CA VAL A 536 12.84 -0.05 -23.76
C VAL A 536 11.84 -0.50 -24.81
N ARG A 537 11.00 -1.50 -24.49
CA ARG A 537 9.95 -1.98 -25.39
C ARG A 537 8.95 -0.87 -25.72
N ALA A 538 8.45 -0.14 -24.72
CA ALA A 538 7.47 0.93 -24.94
C ALA A 538 8.04 2.09 -25.79
N LEU A 539 9.31 2.45 -25.60
CA LEU A 539 9.98 3.44 -26.44
C LEU A 539 10.17 2.92 -27.87
N ALA A 540 10.57 1.65 -28.01
CA ALA A 540 10.81 1.03 -29.31
C ALA A 540 9.53 0.91 -30.15
N THR A 541 8.39 0.62 -29.52
CA THR A 541 7.10 0.50 -30.20
C THR A 541 6.54 1.82 -30.72
N HIS A 542 6.89 2.95 -30.10
CA HIS A 542 6.21 4.23 -30.34
C HIS A 542 7.09 5.29 -31.01
N SER A 543 8.42 5.17 -30.99
CA SER A 543 9.31 6.16 -31.63
C SER A 543 10.58 5.53 -32.21
N ALA A 544 10.79 5.78 -33.51
CA ALA A 544 12.04 5.41 -34.19
C ALA A 544 13.23 6.23 -33.67
N ASP A 545 13.04 7.49 -33.33
CA ASP A 545 14.10 8.35 -32.78
C ASP A 545 14.53 7.90 -31.38
N ALA A 546 13.58 7.50 -30.54
CA ALA A 546 13.88 6.92 -29.23
C ALA A 546 14.64 5.60 -29.38
N SER A 547 14.25 4.78 -30.37
CA SER A 547 14.94 3.54 -30.73
C SER A 547 16.39 3.79 -31.14
N ARG A 548 16.65 4.79 -32.00
CA ARG A 548 18.01 5.20 -32.38
C ARG A 548 18.85 5.61 -31.19
N ARG A 549 18.26 6.38 -30.26
CA ARG A 549 18.97 6.80 -29.04
C ARG A 549 19.24 5.62 -28.12
N LEU A 550 18.33 4.67 -27.98
CA LEU A 550 18.54 3.44 -27.22
C LEU A 550 19.74 2.65 -27.78
N VAL A 551 19.80 2.51 -29.10
CA VAL A 551 20.92 1.87 -29.81
C VAL A 551 22.23 2.65 -29.57
N ALA A 552 22.21 3.97 -29.73
CA ALA A 552 23.38 4.82 -29.50
C ALA A 552 23.90 4.80 -28.05
N ASN A 553 23.03 4.54 -27.06
CA ASN A 553 23.43 4.37 -25.66
C ASN A 553 23.88 2.94 -25.33
N GLY A 554 23.89 2.02 -26.30
CA GLY A 554 24.40 0.67 -26.13
C GLY A 554 23.38 -0.35 -25.61
N ALA A 555 22.07 -0.14 -25.80
CA ALA A 555 21.05 -1.09 -25.31
C ALA A 555 21.26 -2.52 -25.83
N ILE A 556 21.62 -2.67 -27.11
CA ILE A 556 21.74 -3.96 -27.81
C ILE A 556 22.69 -4.96 -27.11
N PRO A 557 23.96 -4.62 -26.82
CA PRO A 557 24.85 -5.52 -26.08
C PRO A 557 24.31 -6.00 -24.73
N HIS A 558 23.48 -5.19 -24.06
CA HIS A 558 22.85 -5.61 -22.79
C HIS A 558 21.69 -6.57 -23.05
N LEU A 559 20.86 -6.34 -24.08
CA LEU A 559 19.77 -7.24 -24.46
C LEU A 559 20.30 -8.63 -24.82
N LEU A 560 21.34 -8.72 -25.67
CA LEU A 560 21.95 -10.00 -26.06
C LEU A 560 22.51 -10.77 -24.86
N ARG A 561 23.18 -10.06 -23.93
CA ARG A 561 23.67 -10.68 -22.69
C ARG A 561 22.57 -11.17 -21.75
N LEU A 562 21.43 -10.47 -21.70
CA LEU A 562 20.28 -10.90 -20.90
C LEU A 562 19.56 -12.10 -21.52
N ILE A 563 19.56 -12.22 -22.85
CA ILE A 563 19.04 -13.39 -23.57
C ILE A 563 19.94 -14.63 -23.34
N ASP A 564 21.27 -14.45 -23.34
CA ASP A 564 22.25 -15.52 -23.12
C ASP A 564 22.40 -15.92 -21.64
N ALA A 565 21.96 -15.05 -20.72
CA ALA A 565 22.07 -15.31 -19.30
C ALA A 565 21.22 -16.55 -18.89
N PRO A 566 21.70 -17.37 -17.94
CA PRO A 566 20.89 -18.45 -17.40
C PRO A 566 19.61 -17.88 -16.79
N PRO A 567 18.46 -18.58 -16.90
CA PRO A 567 17.19 -18.08 -16.40
C PRO A 567 17.29 -17.79 -14.90
N LYS A 568 17.37 -16.50 -14.55
CA LYS A 568 17.22 -16.03 -13.17
C LYS A 568 15.73 -16.09 -12.83
N THR A 569 15.40 -16.57 -11.63
CA THR A 569 14.05 -16.92 -11.13
C THR A 569 12.86 -15.98 -11.48
N GLU A 570 11.67 -16.58 -11.59
CA GLU A 570 10.28 -16.04 -11.69
C GLU A 570 9.90 -15.05 -12.81
N GLU A 571 10.71 -14.03 -13.13
CA GLU A 571 10.44 -13.11 -14.25
C GLU A 571 11.15 -13.60 -15.52
N ALA A 572 10.40 -13.84 -16.60
CA ALA A 572 10.93 -14.25 -17.91
C ALA A 572 11.69 -13.08 -18.59
N LEU A 573 12.85 -12.73 -18.03
CA LEU A 573 13.71 -11.64 -18.49
C LEU A 573 14.22 -11.89 -19.91
N ASP A 574 14.58 -13.14 -20.21
CA ASP A 574 14.95 -13.62 -21.54
C ASP A 574 13.87 -13.29 -22.59
N VAL A 575 12.60 -13.55 -22.25
CA VAL A 575 11.45 -13.28 -23.11
C VAL A 575 11.27 -11.78 -23.33
N THR A 576 11.28 -10.99 -22.26
CA THR A 576 11.08 -9.54 -22.37
C THR A 576 12.24 -8.82 -23.06
N ALA A 577 13.47 -9.33 -22.92
CA ALA A 577 14.64 -8.87 -23.66
C ALA A 577 14.55 -9.22 -25.15
N ALA A 578 14.10 -10.43 -25.48
CA ALA A 578 13.84 -10.83 -26.87
C ALA A 578 12.76 -9.96 -27.51
N GLU A 579 11.66 -9.68 -26.80
CA GLU A 579 10.61 -8.76 -27.25
C GLU A 579 11.16 -7.37 -27.53
N ALA A 580 11.93 -6.79 -26.61
CA ALA A 580 12.56 -5.49 -26.81
C ALA A 580 13.50 -5.47 -28.03
N LEU A 581 14.29 -6.52 -28.24
CA LEU A 581 15.15 -6.64 -29.42
C LEU A 581 14.32 -6.76 -30.72
N GLY A 582 13.23 -7.50 -30.69
CA GLY A 582 12.30 -7.64 -31.82
C GLY A 582 11.62 -6.33 -32.21
N GLU A 583 11.27 -5.48 -31.25
CA GLU A 583 10.73 -4.14 -31.54
C GLU A 583 11.79 -3.23 -32.16
N LEU A 584 13.03 -3.28 -31.64
CA LEU A 584 14.15 -2.54 -32.23
C LEU A 584 14.51 -3.01 -33.64
N ALA A 585 14.28 -4.29 -33.96
CA ALA A 585 14.54 -4.87 -35.28
C ALA A 585 13.73 -4.23 -36.42
N SER A 586 12.69 -3.46 -36.09
CA SER A 586 11.96 -2.63 -37.07
C SER A 586 12.79 -1.47 -37.64
N LEU A 587 13.90 -1.10 -36.97
CA LEU A 587 14.85 -0.13 -37.50
C LEU A 587 15.72 -0.76 -38.58
N GLU A 588 15.59 -0.28 -39.81
CA GLU A 588 16.46 -0.64 -40.95
C GLU A 588 17.85 0.03 -40.87
N GLU A 589 18.49 0.00 -39.70
CA GLU A 589 19.83 0.56 -39.48
C GLU A 589 20.89 -0.53 -39.40
N GLU A 590 22.06 -0.28 -40.01
CA GLU A 590 23.13 -1.28 -40.15
C GLU A 590 23.61 -1.85 -38.80
N GLN A 591 23.68 -1.01 -37.75
CA GLN A 591 24.05 -1.43 -36.40
C GLN A 591 23.03 -2.41 -35.81
N VAL A 592 21.73 -2.17 -36.03
CA VAL A 592 20.63 -3.02 -35.54
C VAL A 592 20.59 -4.33 -36.32
N ILE A 593 20.76 -4.26 -37.64
CA ILE A 593 20.80 -5.44 -38.52
C ILE A 593 21.94 -6.38 -38.12
N ARG A 594 23.14 -5.85 -37.89
CA ARG A 594 24.30 -6.64 -37.43
C ARG A 594 24.04 -7.28 -36.06
N ALA A 595 23.48 -6.52 -35.14
CA ALA A 595 23.13 -7.01 -33.82
C ALA A 595 22.05 -8.10 -33.83
N CYS A 596 21.04 -7.95 -34.69
CA CYS A 596 20.02 -8.98 -34.89
C CYS A 596 20.68 -10.27 -35.39
N ALA A 597 21.62 -10.17 -36.34
CA ALA A 597 22.39 -11.32 -36.81
C ALA A 597 23.22 -12.00 -35.70
N GLU A 598 23.83 -11.22 -34.79
CA GLU A 598 24.52 -11.74 -33.61
C GLU A 598 23.56 -12.40 -32.59
N GLY A 599 22.31 -11.93 -32.53
CA GLY A 599 21.27 -12.49 -31.65
C GLY A 599 20.58 -13.76 -32.18
N VAL A 600 20.62 -14.04 -33.49
CA VAL A 600 20.06 -15.26 -34.09
C VAL A 600 20.50 -16.55 -33.38
N PRO A 601 21.80 -16.83 -33.17
CA PRO A 601 22.24 -18.08 -32.54
C PRO A 601 21.82 -18.20 -31.06
N LEU A 602 21.49 -17.09 -30.39
CA LEU A 602 21.03 -17.08 -29.00
C LEU A 602 19.52 -17.35 -28.91
N LEU A 603 18.73 -16.70 -29.77
CA LEU A 603 17.28 -16.74 -29.72
C LEU A 603 16.70 -18.02 -30.33
N LEU A 604 17.28 -18.52 -31.42
CA LEU A 604 16.68 -19.62 -32.18
C LEU A 604 16.61 -20.94 -31.39
N PRO A 605 17.68 -21.36 -30.66
CA PRO A 605 17.63 -22.54 -29.81
C PRO A 605 16.66 -22.39 -28.63
N ALA A 606 16.47 -21.18 -28.11
CA ALA A 606 15.51 -20.91 -27.04
C ALA A 606 14.06 -20.98 -27.55
N ALA A 607 13.80 -20.38 -28.71
CA ALA A 607 12.50 -20.41 -29.36
C ALA A 607 12.10 -21.81 -29.85
N ALA A 608 13.04 -22.61 -30.33
CA ALA A 608 12.80 -23.99 -30.76
C ALA A 608 12.48 -24.94 -29.59
N ARG A 609 13.05 -24.69 -28.40
CA ARG A 609 12.75 -25.44 -27.17
C ARG A 609 11.42 -25.03 -26.54
N ALA A 610 10.95 -23.82 -26.81
CA ALA A 610 9.70 -23.31 -26.27
C ALA A 610 8.49 -24.02 -26.92
N ARG A 611 7.51 -24.42 -26.11
CA ARG A 611 6.30 -25.10 -26.60
C ARG A 611 5.51 -24.20 -27.56
N SER A 612 4.71 -24.81 -28.43
CA SER A 612 3.89 -24.14 -29.46
C SER A 612 3.21 -22.85 -28.98
N GLY A 613 3.41 -21.74 -29.71
CA GLY A 613 2.79 -20.45 -29.38
C GLY A 613 3.51 -19.68 -28.27
N SER A 614 4.79 -19.96 -28.04
CA SER A 614 5.60 -19.23 -27.06
C SER A 614 5.62 -17.72 -27.32
N PRO A 615 5.75 -16.89 -26.27
CA PRO A 615 5.91 -15.44 -26.42
C PRO A 615 7.15 -15.06 -27.24
N LEU A 616 8.16 -15.94 -27.31
CA LEU A 616 9.38 -15.77 -28.10
C LEU A 616 9.18 -15.86 -29.61
N GLU A 617 8.05 -16.38 -30.09
CA GLU A 617 7.87 -16.63 -31.54
C GLU A 617 7.84 -15.33 -32.36
N ALA A 618 7.07 -14.34 -31.92
CA ALA A 618 6.98 -13.05 -32.60
C ALA A 618 8.32 -12.28 -32.64
N PRO A 619 9.04 -12.10 -31.50
CA PRO A 619 10.32 -11.43 -31.54
C PRO A 619 11.38 -12.20 -32.32
N THR A 620 11.37 -13.54 -32.26
CA THR A 620 12.31 -14.35 -33.05
C THR A 620 12.09 -14.13 -34.55
N LEU A 621 10.83 -14.12 -35.02
CA LEU A 621 10.52 -13.82 -36.43
C LEU A 621 10.95 -12.40 -36.83
N ALA A 622 10.70 -11.40 -35.98
CA ALA A 622 11.11 -10.01 -36.24
C ALA A 622 12.64 -9.86 -36.34
N VAL A 623 13.37 -10.46 -35.40
CA VAL A 623 14.84 -10.47 -35.41
C VAL A 623 15.38 -11.20 -36.65
N LEU A 624 14.80 -12.33 -37.04
CA LEU A 624 15.18 -13.04 -38.28
C LEU A 624 14.93 -12.18 -39.52
N CYS A 625 13.81 -11.46 -39.59
CA CYS A 625 13.47 -10.56 -40.70
C CYS A 625 14.49 -9.42 -40.83
N ALA A 626 14.93 -8.82 -39.73
CA ALA A 626 15.98 -7.81 -39.77
C ALA A 626 17.34 -8.44 -40.13
N ALA A 627 17.68 -9.56 -39.48
CA ALA A 627 18.97 -10.23 -39.64
C ALA A 627 19.22 -10.68 -41.08
N VAL A 628 18.20 -11.16 -41.82
CA VAL A 628 18.36 -11.69 -43.18
C VAL A 628 18.91 -10.67 -44.18
N THR A 629 18.78 -9.38 -43.88
CA THR A 629 19.34 -8.28 -44.69
C THR A 629 20.84 -8.07 -44.45
N ALA A 630 21.42 -8.67 -43.40
CA ALA A 630 22.84 -8.54 -43.09
C ALA A 630 23.71 -9.38 -44.06
N PRO A 631 24.90 -8.89 -44.43
CA PRO A 631 25.83 -9.66 -45.25
C PRO A 631 26.27 -10.94 -44.53
N GLY A 632 26.07 -12.10 -45.16
CA GLY A 632 26.39 -13.42 -44.61
C GLY A 632 25.33 -14.01 -43.66
N ALA A 633 24.19 -13.33 -43.47
CA ALA A 633 23.14 -13.77 -42.56
C ALA A 633 22.51 -15.11 -42.93
N THR A 634 22.31 -15.37 -44.23
CA THR A 634 21.69 -16.62 -44.70
C THR A 634 22.50 -17.84 -44.27
N ALA A 635 23.83 -17.78 -44.36
CA ALA A 635 24.71 -18.85 -43.88
C ALA A 635 24.62 -19.03 -42.36
N ALA A 636 24.64 -17.95 -41.59
CA ALA A 636 24.54 -17.99 -40.12
C ALA A 636 23.17 -18.51 -39.63
N MET A 637 22.09 -18.17 -40.33
CA MET A 637 20.75 -18.69 -40.04
C MET A 637 20.65 -20.19 -40.32
N LEU A 638 21.26 -20.66 -41.42
CA LEU A 638 21.30 -22.09 -41.75
C LEU A 638 22.10 -22.90 -40.72
N THR A 639 23.23 -22.38 -40.23
CA THR A 639 24.01 -23.04 -39.16
C THR A 639 23.30 -23.06 -37.81
N SER A 640 22.31 -22.18 -37.60
CA SER A 640 21.59 -22.03 -36.33
C SER A 640 20.27 -22.80 -36.28
N GLU A 641 20.00 -23.71 -37.23
CA GLU A 641 18.74 -24.47 -37.35
C GLU A 641 17.49 -23.60 -37.67
N ALA A 642 17.64 -22.49 -38.41
CA ALA A 642 16.50 -21.65 -38.79
C ALA A 642 15.46 -22.37 -39.66
N ALA A 643 15.90 -23.27 -40.55
CA ALA A 643 15.03 -24.03 -41.46
C ALA A 643 14.00 -24.93 -40.73
N PRO A 644 14.39 -25.81 -39.78
CA PRO A 644 13.43 -26.61 -39.01
C PRO A 644 12.52 -25.76 -38.12
N TYR A 645 13.04 -24.67 -37.54
CA TYR A 645 12.22 -23.75 -36.75
C TYR A 645 11.10 -23.10 -37.58
N LEU A 646 11.46 -22.50 -38.72
CA LEU A 646 10.51 -21.85 -39.63
C LEU A 646 9.48 -22.84 -40.17
N THR A 647 9.90 -24.06 -40.48
CA THR A 647 9.03 -25.15 -40.92
C THR A 647 7.98 -25.50 -39.85
N ALA A 648 8.42 -25.67 -38.59
CA ALA A 648 7.53 -25.97 -37.47
C ALA A 648 6.55 -24.82 -37.19
N VAL A 649 7.00 -23.56 -37.28
CA VAL A 649 6.16 -22.38 -37.14
C VAL A 649 5.06 -22.36 -38.21
N LEU A 650 5.42 -22.55 -39.48
CA LEU A 650 4.47 -22.60 -40.58
C LEU A 650 3.44 -23.72 -40.41
N GLN A 651 3.90 -24.94 -40.13
CA GLN A 651 3.04 -26.10 -39.98
C GLN A 651 1.96 -25.88 -38.93
N ARG A 652 2.33 -25.27 -37.80
CA ARG A 652 1.38 -24.92 -36.74
C ARG A 652 0.41 -23.82 -37.17
N LEU A 653 0.90 -22.75 -37.79
CA LEU A 653 0.03 -21.62 -38.18
C LEU A 653 -0.98 -22.04 -39.26
N VAL A 654 -0.57 -22.92 -40.18
CA VAL A 654 -1.42 -23.47 -41.26
C VAL A 654 -2.45 -24.48 -40.73
N ALA A 655 -2.15 -25.19 -39.64
CA ALA A 655 -3.10 -26.12 -39.01
C ALA A 655 -4.33 -25.42 -38.39
N ASN A 656 -4.31 -24.08 -38.28
CA ASN A 656 -5.43 -23.31 -37.73
C ASN A 656 -6.35 -22.80 -38.87
N PRO A 657 -7.57 -23.34 -39.03
CA PRO A 657 -8.43 -23.11 -40.19
C PRO A 657 -9.09 -21.71 -40.27
N ALA A 658 -8.95 -20.87 -39.23
CA ALA A 658 -9.42 -19.49 -39.24
C ALA A 658 -8.31 -18.57 -38.68
N PRO A 659 -7.39 -18.09 -39.54
CA PRO A 659 -6.29 -17.25 -39.07
C PRO A 659 -6.83 -15.90 -38.59
N SER A 660 -6.46 -15.50 -37.38
CA SER A 660 -6.57 -14.09 -37.00
C SER A 660 -5.61 -13.25 -37.86
N GLY A 661 -5.88 -11.95 -38.05
CA GLY A 661 -4.98 -11.08 -38.83
C GLY A 661 -3.52 -11.09 -38.34
N LYS A 662 -3.30 -11.30 -37.03
CA LYS A 662 -1.96 -11.48 -36.45
C LYS A 662 -1.31 -12.82 -36.83
N SER A 663 -2.09 -13.89 -36.89
CA SER A 663 -1.62 -15.22 -37.35
C SER A 663 -1.21 -15.18 -38.81
N GLN A 664 -1.98 -14.46 -39.64
CA GLN A 664 -1.68 -14.27 -41.06
C GLN A 664 -0.39 -13.47 -41.27
N SER A 665 -0.17 -12.39 -40.51
CA SER A 665 1.09 -11.63 -40.56
C SER A 665 2.31 -12.52 -40.23
N LYS A 666 2.21 -13.37 -39.20
CA LYS A 666 3.28 -14.32 -38.86
C LYS A 666 3.51 -15.39 -39.93
N GLN A 667 2.45 -15.85 -40.60
CA GLN A 667 2.58 -16.78 -41.74
C GLN A 667 3.35 -16.14 -42.90
N LEU A 668 3.00 -14.89 -43.25
CA LEU A 668 3.69 -14.13 -44.30
C LEU A 668 5.15 -13.87 -43.94
N GLN A 669 5.45 -13.46 -42.70
CA GLN A 669 6.83 -13.28 -42.24
C GLN A 669 7.64 -14.57 -42.35
N ALA A 670 7.08 -15.71 -41.91
CA ALA A 670 7.75 -17.00 -42.01
C ALA A 670 7.98 -17.40 -43.48
N LEU A 671 6.98 -17.23 -44.35
CA LEU A 671 7.11 -17.52 -45.79
C LEU A 671 8.16 -16.64 -46.45
N ALA A 672 8.15 -15.34 -46.20
CA ALA A 672 9.13 -14.39 -46.71
C ALA A 672 10.57 -14.76 -46.27
N LEU A 673 10.76 -15.13 -45.00
CA LEU A 673 12.04 -15.60 -44.49
C LEU A 673 12.52 -16.87 -45.19
N MET A 674 11.63 -17.85 -45.35
CA MET A 674 11.95 -19.10 -46.07
C MET A 674 12.27 -18.84 -47.55
N GLN A 675 11.59 -17.89 -48.18
CA GLN A 675 11.91 -17.46 -49.52
C GLN A 675 13.31 -16.86 -49.60
N CYS A 676 13.70 -15.99 -48.66
CA CYS A 676 15.06 -15.43 -48.62
C CYS A 676 16.13 -16.51 -48.42
N LEU A 677 15.88 -17.49 -47.53
CA LEU A 677 16.80 -18.61 -47.30
C LEU A 677 16.89 -19.56 -48.52
N SER A 678 15.79 -19.76 -49.25
CA SER A 678 15.75 -20.61 -50.46
C SER A 678 16.51 -20.04 -51.66
N MET A 679 17.05 -18.81 -51.57
CA MET A 679 17.85 -18.21 -52.63
C MET A 679 19.23 -18.88 -52.79
N THR A 680 19.67 -19.68 -51.81
CA THR A 680 20.89 -20.49 -51.89
C THR A 680 20.51 -21.97 -52.04
N GLU A 681 21.34 -22.75 -52.76
CA GLU A 681 21.11 -24.19 -52.92
C GLU A 681 21.13 -24.93 -51.57
N GLU A 682 22.07 -24.57 -50.69
CA GLU A 682 22.15 -25.12 -49.32
C GLU A 682 20.89 -24.82 -48.50
N GLY A 683 20.33 -23.61 -48.64
CA GLY A 683 19.12 -23.22 -47.94
C GLY A 683 17.88 -23.94 -48.47
N ALA A 684 17.73 -24.06 -49.80
CA ALA A 684 16.66 -24.83 -50.40
C ALA A 684 16.71 -26.31 -49.99
N ALA A 685 17.90 -26.93 -50.01
CA ALA A 685 18.10 -28.30 -49.55
C ALA A 685 17.76 -28.48 -48.06
N ALA A 686 18.20 -27.55 -47.19
CA ALA A 686 17.87 -27.58 -45.76
C ALA A 686 16.36 -27.48 -45.50
N MET A 687 15.65 -26.67 -46.29
CA MET A 687 14.19 -26.53 -46.21
C MET A 687 13.43 -27.78 -46.66
N VAL A 688 13.93 -28.49 -47.68
CA VAL A 688 13.37 -29.79 -48.09
C VAL A 688 13.63 -30.84 -47.00
N GLN A 689 14.84 -30.89 -46.46
CA GLN A 689 15.22 -31.81 -45.38
C GLN A 689 14.44 -31.57 -44.08
N SER A 690 14.11 -30.32 -43.77
CA SER A 690 13.27 -29.98 -42.61
C SER A 690 11.79 -30.32 -42.78
N GLY A 691 11.37 -30.76 -43.98
CA GLY A 691 9.99 -31.14 -44.26
C GLY A 691 9.06 -29.99 -44.61
N ALA A 692 9.58 -28.84 -45.07
CA ALA A 692 8.78 -27.63 -45.34
C ALA A 692 7.72 -27.80 -46.44
N VAL A 693 7.86 -28.81 -47.30
CA VAL A 693 6.91 -29.07 -48.39
C VAL A 693 5.53 -29.49 -47.87
N VAL A 694 5.47 -30.24 -46.76
CA VAL A 694 4.20 -30.70 -46.15
C VAL A 694 3.32 -29.53 -45.70
N PRO A 695 3.79 -28.58 -44.87
CA PRO A 695 2.98 -27.45 -44.46
C PRO A 695 2.64 -26.48 -45.60
N LEU A 696 3.48 -26.39 -46.64
CA LEU A 696 3.16 -25.59 -47.84
C LEU A 696 1.99 -26.20 -48.63
N VAL A 697 1.97 -27.52 -48.82
CA VAL A 697 0.83 -28.21 -49.44
C VAL A 697 -0.44 -28.08 -48.59
N ALA A 698 -0.30 -28.14 -47.26
CA ALA A 698 -1.43 -27.88 -46.36
C ALA A 698 -1.94 -26.43 -46.46
N ALA A 699 -1.04 -25.44 -46.64
CA ALA A 699 -1.40 -24.04 -46.80
C ALA A 699 -2.20 -23.81 -48.09
N LEU A 700 -1.79 -24.48 -49.19
CA LEU A 700 -2.53 -24.45 -50.45
C LEU A 700 -3.94 -25.03 -50.32
N ARG A 701 -4.14 -26.07 -49.50
CA ARG A 701 -5.48 -26.68 -49.28
C ARG A 701 -6.41 -25.80 -48.44
N THR A 702 -5.84 -25.07 -47.48
CA THR A 702 -6.59 -24.31 -46.46
C THR A 702 -6.88 -22.88 -46.91
N HIS A 703 -5.99 -22.26 -47.68
CA HIS A 703 -6.04 -20.83 -48.01
C HIS A 703 -6.30 -20.52 -49.50
N VAL A 704 -6.99 -21.40 -50.24
CA VAL A 704 -7.28 -21.21 -51.69
C VAL A 704 -7.95 -19.85 -51.99
N ALA A 705 -8.74 -19.33 -51.04
CA ALA A 705 -9.41 -18.03 -51.15
C ALA A 705 -8.51 -16.82 -50.82
N ASP A 706 -7.43 -17.01 -50.04
CA ASP A 706 -6.51 -15.95 -49.64
C ASP A 706 -5.38 -15.80 -50.68
N GLY A 707 -5.59 -14.88 -51.62
CA GLY A 707 -4.72 -14.72 -52.78
C GLY A 707 -3.24 -14.46 -52.49
N SER A 708 -2.88 -13.83 -51.35
CA SER A 708 -1.50 -13.47 -50.99
C SER A 708 -0.70 -14.65 -50.42
N LEU A 709 -1.26 -15.38 -49.45
CA LEU A 709 -0.61 -16.55 -48.83
C LEU A 709 -0.39 -17.67 -49.86
N CYS A 710 -1.39 -17.94 -50.70
CA CYS A 710 -1.25 -18.92 -51.78
C CYS A 710 -0.15 -18.54 -52.78
N ALA A 711 -0.03 -17.26 -53.14
CA ALA A 711 1.01 -16.79 -54.06
C ALA A 711 2.42 -17.02 -53.50
N GLU A 712 2.63 -16.67 -52.23
CA GLU A 712 3.93 -16.85 -51.57
C GLU A 712 4.28 -18.32 -51.35
N ALA A 713 3.31 -19.17 -50.99
CA ALA A 713 3.50 -20.61 -50.85
C ALA A 713 3.86 -21.26 -52.20
N LEU A 714 3.19 -20.89 -53.29
CA LEU A 714 3.50 -21.38 -54.64
C LEU A 714 4.89 -20.92 -55.11
N SER A 715 5.26 -19.65 -54.84
CA SER A 715 6.59 -19.13 -55.18
C SER A 715 7.71 -19.88 -54.46
N LEU A 716 7.48 -20.23 -53.19
CA LEU A 716 8.44 -21.00 -52.42
C LEU A 716 8.51 -22.46 -52.91
N LEU A 717 7.37 -23.11 -53.15
CA LEU A 717 7.32 -24.47 -53.70
C LEU A 717 8.05 -24.57 -55.05
N ASN A 718 7.83 -23.60 -55.95
CA ASN A 718 8.50 -23.56 -57.24
C ASN A 718 10.03 -23.52 -57.11
N ARG A 719 10.56 -22.82 -56.10
CA ARG A 719 12.00 -22.77 -55.81
C ARG A 719 12.51 -24.06 -55.17
N LEU A 720 11.76 -24.65 -54.25
CA LEU A 720 12.13 -25.90 -53.60
C LEU A 720 12.15 -27.08 -54.58
N LEU A 721 11.33 -27.05 -55.63
CA LEU A 721 11.35 -28.06 -56.70
C LEU A 721 12.66 -28.08 -57.48
N SER A 722 13.37 -26.96 -57.58
CA SER A 722 14.69 -26.90 -58.23
C SER A 722 15.81 -27.50 -57.37
N SER A 723 15.51 -27.98 -56.15
CA SER A 723 16.47 -28.57 -55.22
C SER A 723 16.37 -30.10 -55.19
N PRO A 724 17.49 -30.83 -54.96
CA PRO A 724 17.49 -32.28 -55.00
C PRO A 724 16.55 -32.89 -53.95
N GLY A 725 15.57 -33.67 -54.41
CA GLY A 725 14.54 -34.30 -53.57
C GLY A 725 13.27 -33.45 -53.37
N GLY A 726 13.21 -32.24 -53.92
CA GLY A 726 12.06 -31.35 -53.84
C GLY A 726 10.80 -31.92 -54.48
N ALA A 727 10.87 -32.43 -55.71
CA ALA A 727 9.70 -33.05 -56.37
C ALA A 727 9.26 -34.33 -55.67
N ALA A 728 10.21 -35.17 -55.23
CA ALA A 728 9.89 -36.37 -54.46
C ALA A 728 9.15 -36.03 -53.14
N ALA A 729 9.58 -34.97 -52.45
CA ALA A 729 8.90 -34.48 -51.24
C ALA A 729 7.49 -33.93 -51.54
N LEU A 730 7.30 -33.24 -52.67
CA LEU A 730 5.98 -32.74 -53.10
C LEU A 730 5.00 -33.87 -53.42
N LEU A 731 5.48 -34.91 -54.10
CA LEU A 731 4.71 -36.12 -54.38
C LEU A 731 4.32 -36.84 -53.08
N ALA A 732 5.28 -37.02 -52.16
CA ALA A 732 5.04 -37.66 -50.86
C ALA A 732 4.04 -36.87 -49.99
N ALA A 733 4.05 -35.53 -50.07
CA ALA A 733 3.10 -34.67 -49.38
C ALA A 733 1.69 -34.63 -50.02
N GLY A 734 1.52 -35.23 -51.20
CA GLY A 734 0.26 -35.19 -51.95
C GLY A 734 -0.06 -33.79 -52.46
N GLY A 735 0.92 -33.09 -53.02
CA GLY A 735 0.78 -31.73 -53.56
C GLY A 735 0.01 -31.62 -54.88
N ILE A 736 -0.10 -32.70 -55.66
CA ILE A 736 -0.76 -32.68 -56.98
C ILE A 736 -2.26 -32.30 -56.89
N PRO A 737 -3.10 -32.93 -56.05
CA PRO A 737 -4.53 -32.62 -55.98
C PRO A 737 -4.86 -31.14 -55.69
N PRO A 738 -4.23 -30.45 -54.70
CA PRO A 738 -4.50 -29.03 -54.49
C PRO A 738 -4.02 -28.13 -55.64
N LEU A 739 -2.92 -28.47 -56.31
CA LEU A 739 -2.45 -27.71 -57.49
C LEU A 739 -3.41 -27.84 -58.68
N LEU A 740 -3.94 -29.05 -58.93
CA LEU A 740 -4.95 -29.29 -59.96
C LEU A 740 -6.28 -28.60 -59.64
N ALA A 741 -6.69 -28.57 -58.37
CA ALA A 741 -7.92 -27.88 -57.94
C ALA A 741 -7.86 -26.36 -58.17
N MET A 742 -6.66 -25.79 -58.28
CA MET A 742 -6.45 -24.37 -58.61
C MET A 742 -6.49 -24.09 -60.12
N LEU A 743 -6.42 -25.11 -60.98
CA LEU A 743 -6.52 -25.00 -62.44
C LEU A 743 -7.99 -25.17 -62.91
N PRO A 744 -8.42 -24.47 -63.97
CA PRO A 744 -9.79 -24.64 -64.49
C PRO A 744 -10.02 -26.06 -65.02
N ALA A 745 -11.24 -26.59 -64.83
CA ALA A 745 -11.66 -27.91 -65.29
C ALA A 745 -11.65 -28.09 -66.83
N THR A 746 -11.49 -27.00 -67.57
CA THR A 746 -11.29 -26.98 -69.02
C THR A 746 -9.89 -26.42 -69.29
N ILE A 747 -8.94 -27.31 -69.55
CA ILE A 747 -7.74 -26.94 -70.28
C ILE A 747 -8.23 -26.65 -71.71
N ASP A 748 -8.52 -25.39 -72.01
CA ASP A 748 -8.49 -24.98 -73.40
C ASP A 748 -7.04 -25.19 -73.85
N THR A 749 -6.86 -26.10 -74.80
CA THR A 749 -5.60 -26.48 -75.43
C THR A 749 -4.97 -25.33 -76.23
N SER A 750 -5.30 -24.08 -75.90
CA SER A 750 -4.80 -22.83 -76.45
C SER A 750 -4.36 -21.86 -75.35
N VAL A 751 -3.90 -22.36 -74.20
CA VAL A 751 -2.85 -21.60 -73.50
C VAL A 751 -1.70 -21.62 -74.47
N ASP A 752 -1.56 -20.55 -75.25
CA ASP A 752 -0.33 -20.23 -75.95
C ASP A 752 0.76 -20.23 -74.88
N LEU A 753 1.41 -21.38 -74.71
CA LEU A 753 2.76 -21.46 -74.21
C LEU A 753 3.55 -20.66 -75.22
N ASP A 754 3.61 -19.35 -75.01
CA ASP A 754 4.45 -18.47 -75.79
C ASP A 754 5.85 -19.11 -75.76
N PRO A 755 6.38 -19.61 -76.90
CA PRO A 755 7.62 -20.38 -76.92
C PRO A 755 8.83 -19.53 -76.53
N ASN A 756 8.61 -18.24 -76.25
CA ASN A 756 9.55 -17.31 -75.65
C ASN A 756 9.41 -17.13 -74.13
N PHE A 757 8.60 -17.95 -73.43
CA PHE A 757 8.51 -17.89 -71.96
C PHE A 757 9.86 -18.27 -71.35
N PRO A 758 10.59 -17.34 -70.72
CA PRO A 758 12.01 -17.53 -70.44
C PRO A 758 12.21 -18.40 -69.20
N SER A 759 12.99 -19.47 -69.37
CA SER A 759 13.40 -20.46 -68.37
C SER A 759 14.41 -19.96 -67.33
N THR A 760 14.47 -18.64 -67.06
CA THR A 760 15.47 -18.06 -66.15
C THR A 760 14.91 -17.06 -65.13
N PRO A 761 15.39 -17.06 -63.86
CA PRO A 761 14.76 -16.33 -62.74
C PRO A 761 15.00 -14.81 -62.76
N GLN A 762 15.93 -14.30 -63.58
CA GLN A 762 16.44 -12.94 -63.44
C GLN A 762 15.50 -11.81 -63.93
N ARG A 763 14.45 -12.11 -64.71
CA ARG A 763 13.51 -11.07 -65.18
C ARG A 763 12.30 -10.82 -64.27
N TRP A 764 12.06 -11.67 -63.26
CA TRP A 764 10.97 -11.49 -62.31
C TRP A 764 11.20 -10.31 -61.35
N GLN A 765 12.45 -9.83 -61.25
CA GLN A 765 12.85 -8.69 -60.41
C GLN A 765 12.82 -7.33 -61.12
N GLN A 766 12.67 -7.25 -62.45
CA GLN A 766 12.88 -5.98 -63.19
C GLN A 766 11.65 -5.39 -63.92
N ASN A 767 10.50 -6.05 -63.91
CA ASN A 767 9.27 -5.47 -64.49
C ASN A 767 8.17 -5.39 -63.42
N PRO A 768 7.90 -4.20 -62.82
CA PRO A 768 6.56 -3.95 -62.34
C PRO A 768 5.71 -3.90 -63.61
N ILE A 769 4.83 -4.90 -63.83
CA ILE A 769 3.88 -4.87 -64.94
C ILE A 769 3.02 -3.62 -64.72
N SER A 770 3.39 -2.55 -65.40
CA SER A 770 2.61 -1.36 -65.55
C SER A 770 1.40 -1.71 -66.41
N GLY A 771 0.21 -1.68 -65.81
CA GLY A 771 -1.01 -1.43 -66.57
C GLY A 771 -2.15 -2.44 -66.46
N GLU A 772 -1.94 -3.70 -66.10
CA GLU A 772 -3.06 -4.66 -66.03
C GLU A 772 -3.29 -5.20 -64.62
N LYS A 773 -4.50 -4.95 -64.11
CA LYS A 773 -5.05 -5.54 -62.88
C LYS A 773 -5.26 -7.05 -63.09
N VAL A 774 -4.18 -7.82 -63.14
CA VAL A 774 -4.27 -9.29 -63.07
C VAL A 774 -4.75 -9.64 -61.66
N SER A 775 -5.96 -10.19 -61.57
CA SER A 775 -6.52 -10.69 -60.32
C SER A 775 -5.53 -11.66 -59.66
N SER A 776 -5.43 -11.63 -58.33
CA SER A 776 -4.58 -12.54 -57.55
C SER A 776 -4.79 -14.01 -57.95
N GLU A 777 -6.03 -14.34 -58.31
CA GLU A 777 -6.44 -15.65 -58.82
C GLU A 777 -5.75 -16.05 -60.14
N SER A 778 -5.61 -15.14 -61.11
CA SER A 778 -4.90 -15.43 -62.37
C SER A 778 -3.39 -15.59 -62.16
N ARG A 779 -2.80 -14.92 -61.16
CA ARG A 779 -1.38 -15.09 -60.79
C ARG A 779 -1.13 -16.47 -60.17
N ASN A 780 -1.98 -16.88 -59.24
CA ASN A 780 -1.86 -18.16 -58.55
C ASN A 780 -2.05 -19.34 -59.51
N ARG A 781 -2.97 -19.22 -60.48
CA ARG A 781 -3.17 -20.22 -61.56
C ARG A 781 -1.91 -20.46 -62.40
N ARG A 782 -1.25 -19.38 -62.84
CA ARG A 782 -0.01 -19.48 -63.64
C ARG A 782 1.13 -20.09 -62.84
N ALA A 783 1.26 -19.72 -61.56
CA ALA A 783 2.28 -20.29 -60.69
C ALA A 783 2.05 -21.78 -60.40
N ALA A 784 0.79 -22.21 -60.19
CA ALA A 784 0.46 -23.63 -60.03
C ALA A 784 0.77 -24.47 -61.28
N ALA A 785 0.52 -23.94 -62.49
CA ALA A 785 0.89 -24.59 -63.75
C ALA A 785 2.40 -24.75 -63.91
N ALA A 786 3.19 -23.73 -63.53
CA ALA A 786 4.65 -23.79 -63.57
C ALA A 786 5.21 -24.86 -62.61
N VAL A 787 4.68 -24.94 -61.39
CA VAL A 787 5.04 -25.96 -60.40
C VAL A 787 4.74 -27.38 -60.94
N LEU A 788 3.60 -27.58 -61.60
CA LEU A 788 3.25 -28.88 -62.21
C LEU A 788 4.15 -29.24 -63.40
N ALA A 789 4.54 -28.28 -64.23
CA ALA A 789 5.44 -28.51 -65.35
C ALA A 789 6.83 -28.99 -64.90
N LEU A 790 7.39 -28.37 -63.86
CA LEU A 790 8.68 -28.77 -63.29
C LEU A 790 8.67 -30.18 -62.68
N VAL A 791 7.55 -30.58 -62.07
CA VAL A 791 7.38 -31.95 -61.56
C VAL A 791 7.35 -32.97 -62.70
N GLY A 792 6.72 -32.64 -63.84
CA GLY A 792 6.71 -33.49 -65.03
C GLY A 792 8.11 -33.69 -65.63
N GLU A 793 8.92 -32.62 -65.64
CA GLU A 793 10.32 -32.67 -66.12
C GLU A 793 11.23 -33.55 -65.25
N GLU A 794 11.11 -33.51 -63.91
CA GLU A 794 11.93 -34.34 -63.00
C GLU A 794 11.48 -35.81 -62.93
N VAL A 795 10.17 -36.08 -63.01
CA VAL A 795 9.61 -37.42 -62.76
C VAL A 795 9.49 -38.24 -64.05
N GLY A 796 9.72 -37.63 -65.21
CA GLY A 796 9.69 -38.31 -66.51
C GLY A 796 8.29 -38.78 -66.89
N GLY A 797 7.30 -37.88 -66.79
CA GLY A 797 5.89 -38.17 -67.08
C GLY A 797 5.19 -37.01 -67.76
#